data_AF-A0A0N4XBG0-F1
#
_entry.id   AF-A0A0N4XBG0-F1
#
_cell.length_a   1.000
_cell.length_b   1.000
_cell.length_c   1.000
_cell.angle_alpha   90.00
_cell.angle_beta   90.00
_cell.angle_gamma   90.00
#
_symmetry.space_group_name_H-M   'P 1'
#
loop_
_entity.id
_entity.type
_entity.pdbx_description
1 polymer ?
#
loop_
_entity_poly.entity_id
_entity_poly.type
_entity_poly.pdbx_seq_one_letter_code
_entity_poly.pdbx_strand_id
1 'polypeptide(L)'
;MVVDSNATLTVTGIIHFGPDARLVVRPGGKLVVDGGTLTSACPSEMWQGIEVVGDPTKRQIPQWQGTVELKNGAVIENAFCGIHTGYHGNAAYATTGGIITADSAFFINNRRAVAFLSYTNHSPAGTIMDNQSSFSRCVFTVDNNNLFSQNSTDFLDHVTMWEVRGVKFLGCTFTNQTNERHQRRHAIYADDAGFKIDTYCKSPTNIFLDCECPEALSTYNTFSGFSTAVEVLTTGVQHAVQINHALFSNNHTAVKIDGNHFASVTRCEFDLEQVPVQSLSNRGLDLRTCTGYLVEGNTFSRSTYSDPTLFASTGIYVDNSGNSDNLLHRNTFEKLGYGISVNGANGDSRAGLQATCNDFNHNKYDIYMTNGSSMRNTQGWSNNGADNSFVNTQTSSFRYVGSPSITYYYSSGGYHTPYNLNNSYVNENSSAAANPCSSTLCNDGWSQPKLAEFQSDMDAYTGSTQSLSETYHAIVRAIMSDTVLDLNELEMWHTAAQPIADPYSLTETRFMEGYAEIFAENAETDAETANYAEFHALKLALREVNDGIVGANNHSPLQTDGHINWYALTPAQIAQLQTIAERNTGRASVMAKGVLCFFHGICYEDEWDNAQNPYPPYDFKAANADGDTLYYRITSSTAPFTVAVTRCHDSATYALQLSLSDYDTLVVVPETVSFGEVIYSVIAVDERAFSLQQGIRTVQLPASVLNIGASAFAHSSLLNFIIPATTTFVGDSTFAYTLVESMEIPGNIPVLKTGTFVGCYSLSSLILNEGLQEIEENIFSSNCIQTLVFPASLRKFRPLTSGNLPCKRIVFQSDSLHPDDTLFLAPSCFRGLSQHLQQVDFSDNIFQLPNSCFAGFRGLVGTVTLPSRLTVVPYRCFYDCELFDVQFPSTLDTIADQVFMNSFVNHPVFTIPAGIKHIGSRAFYKGDMAFITMEGEQPPTLGEKAFNTNRTLEITVPCGSLPQYLAAPDWSSLPTHQTVTIEEDCVGVEDHDLEFKI
;
A
#
# COMPACT_ATOMS: atom_id res chain seq x y z
N MET A 1 -15.98 -5.63 -4.14
CA MET A 1 -17.01 -4.64 -4.52
C MET A 1 -16.89 -4.37 -6.02
N VAL A 2 -18.00 -4.12 -6.73
CA VAL A 2 -17.98 -3.80 -8.17
C VAL A 2 -18.91 -2.61 -8.44
N VAL A 3 -18.47 -1.67 -9.27
CA VAL A 3 -19.27 -0.57 -9.82
C VAL A 3 -19.46 -0.86 -11.31
N ASP A 4 -20.67 -1.28 -11.67
CA ASP A 4 -21.03 -1.67 -13.03
C ASP A 4 -21.27 -0.48 -13.98
N SER A 5 -21.39 -0.79 -15.27
CA SER A 5 -21.63 0.20 -16.32
C SER A 5 -22.91 1.00 -16.07
N ASN A 6 -22.84 2.33 -16.18
CA ASN A 6 -23.87 3.31 -15.85
C ASN A 6 -24.24 3.41 -14.35
N ALA A 7 -23.56 2.69 -13.45
CA ALA A 7 -23.71 2.88 -12.01
C ALA A 7 -22.76 3.96 -11.49
N THR A 8 -23.20 4.71 -10.47
CA THR A 8 -22.33 5.60 -9.68
C THR A 8 -22.41 5.21 -8.22
N LEU A 9 -21.26 4.93 -7.60
CA LEU A 9 -21.11 4.73 -6.16
C LEU A 9 -20.48 5.98 -5.55
N THR A 10 -21.10 6.56 -4.53
CA THR A 10 -20.53 7.68 -3.77
C THR A 10 -20.26 7.27 -2.32
N VAL A 11 -19.04 7.52 -1.85
CA VAL A 11 -18.56 7.15 -0.51
C VAL A 11 -18.21 8.41 0.28
N THR A 12 -18.95 8.67 1.34
CA THR A 12 -18.76 9.84 2.25
C THR A 12 -18.34 9.44 3.68
N GLY A 13 -18.25 8.14 3.95
CA GLY A 13 -17.80 7.58 5.23
C GLY A 13 -16.61 6.64 5.06
N ILE A 14 -16.29 5.88 6.10
CA ILE A 14 -15.19 4.92 6.08
C ILE A 14 -15.69 3.55 5.59
N ILE A 15 -15.01 2.98 4.60
CA ILE A 15 -15.19 1.60 4.12
C ILE A 15 -13.88 0.84 4.39
N HIS A 16 -14.01 -0.24 5.16
CA HIS A 16 -12.93 -1.17 5.46
C HIS A 16 -12.97 -2.35 4.48
N PHE A 17 -11.84 -2.66 3.85
CA PHE A 17 -11.66 -3.78 2.92
C PHE A 17 -10.78 -4.86 3.56
N GLY A 18 -11.17 -6.14 3.42
CA GLY A 18 -10.32 -7.26 3.82
C GLY A 18 -9.08 -7.42 2.91
N PRO A 19 -8.07 -8.22 3.28
CA PRO A 19 -6.81 -8.32 2.55
C PRO A 19 -6.96 -8.70 1.07
N ASP A 20 -7.84 -9.66 0.74
CA ASP A 20 -8.11 -10.08 -0.64
C ASP A 20 -9.18 -9.23 -1.35
N ALA A 21 -9.80 -8.27 -0.64
CA ALA A 21 -10.90 -7.49 -1.18
C ALA A 21 -10.40 -6.37 -2.10
N ARG A 22 -11.03 -6.26 -3.26
CA ARG A 22 -10.86 -5.15 -4.21
C ARG A 22 -12.17 -4.47 -4.59
N LEU A 23 -12.07 -3.23 -5.03
CA LEU A 23 -13.17 -2.46 -5.62
C LEU A 23 -12.93 -2.34 -7.13
N VAL A 24 -13.76 -2.98 -7.96
CA VAL A 24 -13.62 -2.96 -9.42
C VAL A 24 -14.57 -1.94 -10.03
N VAL A 25 -14.07 -0.91 -10.70
CA VAL A 25 -14.86 0.05 -11.47
C VAL A 25 -14.81 -0.36 -12.95
N ARG A 26 -15.93 -0.84 -13.49
CA ARG A 26 -16.02 -1.33 -14.88
C ARG A 26 -16.21 -0.20 -15.89
N PRO A 27 -16.01 -0.43 -17.20
CA PRO A 27 -16.31 0.55 -18.26
C PRO A 27 -17.72 1.13 -18.12
N GLY A 28 -17.86 2.46 -18.08
CA GLY A 28 -19.15 3.13 -17.85
C GLY A 28 -19.53 3.31 -16.37
N GLY A 29 -18.81 2.69 -15.44
CA GLY A 29 -19.03 2.82 -14.00
C GLY A 29 -18.23 3.97 -13.40
N LYS A 30 -18.78 4.59 -12.33
CA LYS A 30 -18.14 5.71 -11.63
C LYS A 30 -18.07 5.49 -10.12
N LEU A 31 -16.87 5.54 -9.55
CA LEU A 31 -16.65 5.70 -8.12
C LEU A 31 -16.42 7.17 -7.79
N VAL A 32 -17.06 7.67 -6.74
CA VAL A 32 -16.79 8.96 -6.10
C VAL A 32 -16.47 8.69 -4.63
N VAL A 33 -15.35 9.19 -4.14
CA VAL A 33 -15.05 9.27 -2.70
C VAL A 33 -14.99 10.75 -2.34
N ASP A 34 -15.84 11.16 -1.40
CA ASP A 34 -16.15 12.57 -1.09
C ASP A 34 -16.05 12.77 0.42
N GLY A 35 -14.84 13.07 0.90
CA GLY A 35 -14.51 13.08 2.33
C GLY A 35 -14.51 11.71 3.04
N GLY A 36 -14.85 10.63 2.32
CA GLY A 36 -14.80 9.25 2.84
C GLY A 36 -13.41 8.63 2.81
N THR A 37 -13.26 7.48 3.47
CA THR A 37 -11.99 6.74 3.57
C THR A 37 -12.17 5.32 3.05
N LEU A 38 -11.31 4.86 2.15
CA LEU A 38 -11.17 3.44 1.78
C LEU A 38 -9.88 2.91 2.40
N THR A 39 -9.98 1.99 3.33
CA THR A 39 -8.83 1.52 4.14
C THR A 39 -8.87 0.01 4.34
N SER A 40 -7.76 -0.58 4.77
CA SER A 40 -7.75 -1.97 5.25
C SER A 40 -8.66 -2.12 6.48
N ALA A 41 -9.28 -3.28 6.63
CA ALA A 41 -9.94 -3.69 7.87
C ALA A 41 -8.91 -3.95 8.99
N CYS A 42 -7.69 -4.34 8.63
CA CYS A 42 -6.64 -4.79 9.53
C CYS A 42 -5.43 -3.84 9.47
N PRO A 43 -5.04 -3.16 10.57
CA PRO A 43 -3.87 -2.28 10.61
C PRO A 43 -2.50 -2.96 10.43
N SER A 44 -2.45 -4.27 10.14
CA SER A 44 -1.24 -5.04 9.87
C SER A 44 -1.28 -5.77 8.52
N GLU A 45 -2.33 -5.58 7.71
CA GLU A 45 -2.52 -6.26 6.43
C GLU A 45 -3.05 -5.28 5.39
N MET A 46 -2.84 -5.59 4.11
CA MET A 46 -3.20 -4.70 3.01
C MET A 46 -4.33 -5.25 2.16
N TRP A 47 -5.36 -4.45 1.92
CA TRP A 47 -6.41 -4.77 0.94
C TRP A 47 -5.91 -4.58 -0.50
N GLN A 48 -6.49 -5.29 -1.48
CA GLN A 48 -5.96 -5.29 -2.84
C GLN A 48 -6.09 -3.94 -3.57
N GLY A 49 -7.04 -3.08 -3.18
CA GLY A 49 -7.21 -1.73 -3.72
C GLY A 49 -8.36 -1.56 -4.72
N ILE A 50 -8.33 -0.46 -5.48
CA ILE A 50 -9.29 -0.17 -6.55
C ILE A 50 -8.73 -0.62 -7.91
N GLU A 51 -9.42 -1.52 -8.61
CA GLU A 51 -9.21 -1.80 -10.04
C GLU A 51 -10.07 -0.86 -10.89
N VAL A 52 -9.47 -0.07 -11.78
CA VAL A 52 -10.16 0.83 -12.72
C VAL A 52 -10.03 0.25 -14.12
N VAL A 53 -11.11 -0.36 -14.60
CA VAL A 53 -11.13 -1.18 -15.82
C VAL A 53 -11.79 -0.41 -16.96
N GLY A 54 -11.17 -0.47 -18.14
CA GLY A 54 -11.58 0.24 -19.33
C GLY A 54 -11.26 -0.53 -20.61
N ASP A 55 -11.80 -0.09 -21.74
CA ASP A 55 -11.50 -0.68 -23.05
C ASP A 55 -10.17 -0.09 -23.60
N PRO A 56 -9.10 -0.89 -23.76
CA PRO A 56 -7.81 -0.43 -24.28
C PRO A 56 -7.88 0.01 -25.76
N THR A 57 -8.92 -0.39 -26.50
CA THR A 57 -9.12 -0.05 -27.92
C THR A 57 -9.92 1.25 -28.13
N LYS A 58 -10.37 1.88 -27.04
CA LYS A 58 -11.24 3.08 -27.07
C LYS A 58 -10.57 4.24 -26.35
N ARG A 59 -10.90 5.45 -26.81
CA ARG A 59 -10.55 6.71 -26.15
C ARG A 59 -11.00 6.77 -24.69
N GLN A 60 -10.33 7.59 -23.88
CA GLN A 60 -10.70 7.88 -22.50
C GLN A 60 -11.91 8.81 -22.45
N ILE A 61 -13.11 8.21 -22.49
CA ILE A 61 -14.35 8.86 -22.06
C ILE A 61 -15.09 7.96 -21.06
N PRO A 62 -15.90 8.51 -20.14
CA PRO A 62 -16.53 7.73 -19.08
C PRO A 62 -17.35 6.53 -19.55
N GLN A 63 -17.91 6.55 -20.77
CA GLN A 63 -18.66 5.41 -21.34
C GLN A 63 -17.80 4.15 -21.53
N TRP A 64 -16.53 4.30 -21.93
CA TRP A 64 -15.63 3.20 -22.28
C TRP A 64 -14.60 2.88 -21.19
N GLN A 65 -14.58 3.67 -20.11
CA GLN A 65 -13.57 3.60 -19.06
C GLN A 65 -14.24 3.64 -17.68
N GLY A 66 -13.75 2.84 -16.75
CA GLY A 66 -14.03 3.05 -15.33
C GLY A 66 -13.51 4.43 -14.91
N THR A 67 -14.29 5.15 -14.10
CA THR A 67 -13.93 6.50 -13.63
C THR A 67 -13.89 6.53 -12.10
N VAL A 68 -12.82 7.08 -11.52
CA VAL A 68 -12.68 7.33 -10.09
C VAL A 68 -12.52 8.83 -9.85
N GLU A 69 -13.32 9.38 -8.94
CA GLU A 69 -13.26 10.77 -8.49
C GLU A 69 -13.01 10.81 -6.98
N LEU A 70 -11.87 11.35 -6.53
CA LEU A 70 -11.56 11.57 -5.11
C LEU A 70 -11.61 13.07 -4.80
N LYS A 71 -12.33 13.49 -3.75
CA LYS A 71 -12.43 14.91 -3.37
C LYS A 71 -12.68 15.15 -1.88
N ASN A 72 -12.58 16.41 -1.48
CA ASN A 72 -12.97 16.92 -0.15
C ASN A 72 -12.31 16.19 1.03
N GLY A 73 -11.04 15.80 0.89
CA GLY A 73 -10.33 15.07 1.94
C GLY A 73 -10.46 13.55 1.88
N ALA A 74 -10.95 12.99 0.76
CA ALA A 74 -11.03 11.55 0.55
C ALA A 74 -9.70 10.83 0.81
N VAL A 75 -9.74 9.70 1.50
CA VAL A 75 -8.54 8.93 1.91
C VAL A 75 -8.55 7.54 1.27
N ILE A 76 -7.42 7.09 0.73
CA ILE A 76 -7.15 5.73 0.25
C ILE A 76 -5.92 5.23 1.01
N GLU A 77 -6.05 4.24 1.88
CA GLU A 77 -4.94 3.87 2.76
C GLU A 77 -4.81 2.37 3.03
N ASN A 78 -3.61 1.96 3.47
CA ASN A 78 -3.27 0.58 3.82
C ASN A 78 -3.58 -0.43 2.69
N ALA A 79 -3.51 -0.03 1.42
CA ALA A 79 -3.73 -0.90 0.26
C ALA A 79 -2.43 -1.50 -0.29
N PHE A 80 -2.53 -2.65 -0.95
CA PHE A 80 -1.44 -3.25 -1.71
C PHE A 80 -1.14 -2.40 -2.94
N CYS A 81 -2.19 -2.00 -3.67
CA CYS A 81 -2.13 -0.96 -4.69
C CYS A 81 -3.39 -0.08 -4.61
N GLY A 82 -3.32 1.13 -4.03
CA GLY A 82 -4.49 1.97 -3.75
C GLY A 82 -5.46 2.14 -4.93
N ILE A 83 -4.92 2.46 -6.10
CA ILE A 83 -5.67 2.45 -7.37
C ILE A 83 -4.80 1.85 -8.49
N HIS A 84 -5.34 0.93 -9.28
CA HIS A 84 -4.68 0.25 -10.39
C HIS A 84 -5.55 0.33 -11.65
N THR A 85 -5.06 0.92 -12.76
CA THR A 85 -5.78 0.92 -14.05
C THR A 85 -5.59 -0.41 -14.81
N GLY A 86 -6.16 -1.49 -14.26
CA GLY A 86 -5.97 -2.86 -14.73
C GLY A 86 -7.01 -3.82 -14.16
N TYR A 87 -7.04 -5.07 -14.64
CA TYR A 87 -7.88 -6.13 -14.09
C TYR A 87 -7.10 -7.45 -13.88
N HIS A 88 -6.91 -7.86 -12.63
CA HIS A 88 -6.11 -9.05 -12.29
C HIS A 88 -6.77 -10.40 -12.65
N GLY A 89 -8.05 -10.41 -13.07
CA GLY A 89 -8.82 -11.64 -13.24
C GLY A 89 -8.91 -12.21 -14.66
N ASN A 90 -8.34 -11.57 -15.69
CA ASN A 90 -8.44 -12.03 -17.09
C ASN A 90 -7.35 -11.42 -17.98
N ALA A 91 -6.57 -12.25 -18.68
CA ALA A 91 -5.50 -11.83 -19.58
C ALA A 91 -5.96 -10.94 -20.75
N ALA A 92 -7.24 -11.02 -21.16
CA ALA A 92 -7.81 -10.13 -22.18
C ALA A 92 -7.99 -8.66 -21.71
N TYR A 93 -7.85 -8.40 -20.41
CA TYR A 93 -7.89 -7.08 -19.78
C TYR A 93 -6.56 -6.78 -19.05
N ALA A 94 -5.45 -7.33 -19.55
CA ALA A 94 -4.11 -7.09 -19.02
C ALA A 94 -3.52 -5.72 -19.40
N THR A 95 -4.15 -5.02 -20.35
CA THR A 95 -3.94 -3.59 -20.61
C THR A 95 -5.33 -2.94 -20.65
N THR A 96 -5.58 -1.93 -19.82
CA THR A 96 -6.88 -1.24 -19.79
C THR A 96 -6.73 0.22 -19.47
N GLY A 97 -7.47 1.06 -20.19
CA GLY A 97 -7.67 2.43 -19.78
C GLY A 97 -8.49 2.54 -18.49
N GLY A 98 -8.52 3.74 -17.95
CA GLY A 98 -9.24 4.11 -16.73
C GLY A 98 -9.02 5.59 -16.47
N ILE A 99 -9.95 6.29 -15.83
CA ILE A 99 -9.85 7.72 -15.58
C ILE A 99 -9.81 7.95 -14.07
N ILE A 100 -8.71 8.54 -13.56
CA ILE A 100 -8.56 8.87 -12.14
C ILE A 100 -8.46 10.39 -11.99
N THR A 101 -9.43 11.00 -11.32
CA THR A 101 -9.43 12.42 -10.97
C THR A 101 -9.41 12.55 -9.46
N ALA A 102 -8.37 13.17 -8.90
CA ALA A 102 -8.26 13.37 -7.46
C ALA A 102 -7.96 14.83 -7.13
N ASP A 103 -8.69 15.41 -6.17
CA ASP A 103 -8.44 16.73 -5.63
C ASP A 103 -8.46 16.70 -4.10
N SER A 104 -7.42 17.24 -3.45
CA SER A 104 -7.34 17.29 -1.97
C SER A 104 -7.49 15.92 -1.29
N ALA A 105 -6.98 14.85 -1.91
CA ALA A 105 -7.12 13.46 -1.44
C ALA A 105 -5.83 12.93 -0.81
N PHE A 106 -5.95 11.95 0.10
CA PHE A 106 -4.84 11.36 0.85
C PHE A 106 -4.61 9.90 0.45
N PHE A 107 -3.35 9.53 0.26
CA PHE A 107 -2.88 8.18 -0.01
C PHE A 107 -1.87 7.78 1.08
N ILE A 108 -2.30 7.01 2.08
CA ILE A 108 -1.53 6.78 3.33
C ILE A 108 -1.14 5.30 3.44
N ASN A 109 0.14 5.00 3.70
CA ASN A 109 0.64 3.64 4.00
C ASN A 109 0.25 2.54 3.00
N ASN A 110 -0.01 2.92 1.74
CA ASN A 110 -0.21 1.95 0.67
C ASN A 110 1.16 1.42 0.22
N ARG A 111 1.29 0.10 -0.01
CA ARG A 111 2.51 -0.50 -0.61
C ARG A 111 2.82 0.11 -1.99
N ARG A 112 1.77 0.44 -2.73
CA ARG A 112 1.77 1.34 -3.89
C ARG A 112 0.50 2.19 -3.84
N ALA A 113 0.57 3.50 -4.06
CA ALA A 113 -0.61 4.35 -4.04
C ALA A 113 -1.40 4.29 -5.36
N VAL A 114 -0.71 4.39 -6.51
CA VAL A 114 -1.33 4.34 -7.84
C VAL A 114 -0.46 3.56 -8.84
N ALA A 115 -1.08 2.72 -9.66
CA ALA A 115 -0.47 2.03 -10.80
C ALA A 115 -1.23 2.33 -12.11
N PHE A 116 -0.53 2.88 -13.09
CA PHE A 116 -0.99 2.98 -14.48
C PHE A 116 -0.31 1.91 -15.34
N LEU A 117 -1.11 1.05 -15.97
CA LEU A 117 -0.65 0.12 -17.02
C LEU A 117 -0.68 0.79 -18.40
N SER A 118 0.02 0.16 -19.36
CA SER A 118 0.07 0.57 -20.77
C SER A 118 -1.30 0.92 -21.33
N TYR A 119 -1.46 2.19 -21.72
CA TYR A 119 -2.69 2.68 -22.34
C TYR A 119 -2.47 3.96 -23.15
N THR A 120 -2.92 3.91 -24.40
CA THR A 120 -2.85 5.02 -25.36
C THR A 120 -4.23 5.66 -25.50
N ASN A 121 -4.37 6.92 -25.09
CA ASN A 121 -5.60 7.69 -25.34
C ASN A 121 -5.61 8.21 -26.79
N HIS A 122 -6.78 8.33 -27.41
CA HIS A 122 -6.94 8.81 -28.78
C HIS A 122 -8.10 9.80 -28.91
N SER A 123 -7.99 10.74 -29.85
CA SER A 123 -9.09 11.56 -30.30
C SER A 123 -10.09 10.72 -31.13
N PRO A 124 -11.32 11.20 -31.40
CA PRO A 124 -12.19 10.54 -32.38
C PRO A 124 -11.59 10.44 -33.79
N ALA A 125 -10.54 11.19 -34.12
CA ALA A 125 -9.80 11.08 -35.37
C ALA A 125 -8.60 10.11 -35.30
N GLY A 126 -8.41 9.39 -34.19
CA GLY A 126 -7.32 8.44 -33.97
C GLY A 126 -6.01 9.07 -33.51
N THR A 127 -5.84 10.40 -33.61
CA THR A 127 -4.64 11.10 -33.12
C THR A 127 -4.44 10.83 -31.62
N ILE A 128 -3.23 10.45 -31.21
CA ILE A 128 -2.94 10.19 -29.79
C ILE A 128 -3.22 11.45 -28.95
N MET A 129 -3.81 11.27 -27.78
CA MET A 129 -4.11 12.33 -26.80
C MET A 129 -3.46 12.02 -25.45
N ASP A 130 -3.43 13.02 -24.57
CA ASP A 130 -2.98 12.83 -23.19
C ASP A 130 -4.00 12.05 -22.36
N ASN A 131 -3.49 11.30 -21.39
CA ASN A 131 -4.29 10.62 -20.38
C ASN A 131 -5.15 11.65 -19.62
N GLN A 132 -6.43 11.34 -19.41
CA GLN A 132 -7.37 12.23 -18.74
C GLN A 132 -7.21 12.24 -17.21
N SER A 133 -6.30 11.44 -16.65
CA SER A 133 -6.10 11.32 -15.21
C SER A 133 -5.26 12.46 -14.63
N SER A 134 -5.69 12.99 -13.48
CA SER A 134 -5.03 14.13 -12.81
C SER A 134 -5.22 14.11 -11.30
N PHE A 135 -4.18 14.52 -10.58
CA PHE A 135 -4.13 14.63 -9.12
C PHE A 135 -3.80 16.09 -8.77
N SER A 136 -4.59 16.72 -7.90
CA SER A 136 -4.45 18.12 -7.49
C SER A 136 -4.45 18.25 -5.97
N ARG A 137 -3.42 18.85 -5.37
CA ARG A 137 -3.31 19.05 -3.91
C ARG A 137 -3.46 17.75 -3.09
N CYS A 138 -3.11 16.60 -3.68
CA CYS A 138 -3.17 15.31 -3.01
C CYS A 138 -1.91 15.06 -2.17
N VAL A 139 -2.03 14.24 -1.13
CA VAL A 139 -0.94 13.85 -0.24
C VAL A 139 -0.70 12.35 -0.38
N PHE A 140 0.55 11.95 -0.60
CA PHE A 140 1.02 10.57 -0.66
C PHE A 140 2.05 10.38 0.45
N THR A 141 1.81 9.49 1.42
CA THR A 141 2.67 9.35 2.59
C THR A 141 2.87 7.89 3.02
N VAL A 142 4.07 7.59 3.51
CA VAL A 142 4.37 6.39 4.30
C VAL A 142 4.96 6.86 5.63
N ASP A 143 4.39 6.41 6.74
CA ASP A 143 4.85 6.70 8.11
C ASP A 143 5.56 5.50 8.76
N ASN A 144 6.02 5.65 10.01
CA ASN A 144 6.74 4.61 10.76
C ASN A 144 5.80 3.61 11.49
N ASN A 145 4.62 3.31 10.93
CA ASN A 145 3.78 2.23 11.46
C ASN A 145 4.37 0.83 11.24
N ASN A 146 3.99 -0.11 12.11
CA ASN A 146 4.43 -1.50 12.10
C ASN A 146 3.99 -2.33 10.87
N LEU A 147 3.31 -1.73 9.89
CA LEU A 147 2.91 -2.35 8.62
C LEU A 147 4.10 -2.76 7.75
N PHE A 148 5.19 -1.99 7.80
CA PHE A 148 6.40 -2.23 7.01
C PHE A 148 7.49 -2.73 7.96
N SER A 149 7.72 -4.05 7.99
CA SER A 149 8.59 -4.68 9.00
C SER A 149 10.07 -4.25 8.88
N GLN A 150 10.84 -4.32 9.97
CA GLN A 150 12.24 -3.85 10.00
C GLN A 150 13.24 -4.61 9.08
N ASN A 151 12.81 -5.60 8.29
CA ASN A 151 13.70 -6.40 7.43
C ASN A 151 13.17 -6.62 5.99
N SER A 152 12.11 -5.92 5.56
CA SER A 152 11.38 -6.26 4.33
C SER A 152 11.28 -5.14 3.29
N THR A 153 11.19 -5.54 2.02
CA THR A 153 10.97 -4.72 0.83
C THR A 153 9.47 -4.42 0.60
N ASP A 154 8.76 -4.11 1.68
CA ASP A 154 7.29 -4.07 1.67
C ASP A 154 6.72 -2.82 1.01
N PHE A 155 7.34 -1.65 1.18
CA PHE A 155 7.05 -0.50 0.33
C PHE A 155 7.68 -0.70 -1.06
N LEU A 156 6.88 -0.45 -2.10
CA LEU A 156 7.33 -0.42 -3.49
C LEU A 156 7.55 1.02 -3.93
N ASP A 157 6.55 1.69 -4.47
CA ASP A 157 6.65 3.04 -5.05
C ASP A 157 5.29 3.72 -4.88
N HIS A 158 5.21 5.03 -4.64
CA HIS A 158 3.89 5.68 -4.53
C HIS A 158 3.13 5.60 -5.88
N VAL A 159 3.72 6.04 -6.97
CA VAL A 159 3.13 5.99 -8.32
C VAL A 159 4.03 5.21 -9.26
N THR A 160 3.46 4.25 -10.00
CA THR A 160 4.13 3.62 -11.15
C THR A 160 3.37 3.86 -12.45
N MET A 161 4.07 4.19 -13.53
CA MET A 161 3.52 4.40 -14.86
C MET A 161 4.28 3.60 -15.91
N TRP A 162 3.56 2.88 -16.76
CA TRP A 162 4.09 2.07 -17.86
C TRP A 162 3.40 2.50 -19.16
N GLU A 163 4.14 2.91 -20.20
CA GLU A 163 3.61 3.21 -21.55
C GLU A 163 2.35 4.11 -21.57
N VAL A 164 2.26 5.07 -20.65
CA VAL A 164 1.18 6.08 -20.58
C VAL A 164 1.75 7.48 -20.72
N ARG A 165 0.95 8.41 -21.26
CA ARG A 165 1.37 9.80 -21.50
C ARG A 165 0.42 10.83 -20.90
N GLY A 166 0.94 11.92 -20.36
CA GLY A 166 0.18 13.13 -20.00
C GLY A 166 -0.61 13.06 -18.69
N VAL A 167 -0.31 12.10 -17.79
CA VAL A 167 -0.86 12.09 -16.42
C VAL A 167 -0.36 13.32 -15.65
N LYS A 168 -1.21 13.97 -14.83
CA LYS A 168 -0.92 15.29 -14.23
C LYS A 168 -0.88 15.27 -12.72
N PHE A 169 0.13 15.91 -12.13
CA PHE A 169 0.29 16.12 -10.68
C PHE A 169 0.44 17.62 -10.39
N LEU A 170 -0.54 18.19 -9.69
CA LEU A 170 -0.68 19.63 -9.51
C LEU A 170 -0.66 19.99 -8.01
N GLY A 171 0.47 20.51 -7.52
CA GLY A 171 0.61 20.91 -6.11
C GLY A 171 0.48 19.76 -5.10
N CYS A 172 0.89 18.55 -5.45
CA CYS A 172 0.80 17.35 -4.60
C CYS A 172 2.03 17.13 -3.71
N THR A 173 1.82 16.57 -2.53
CA THR A 173 2.87 16.24 -1.55
C THR A 173 3.15 14.74 -1.55
N PHE A 174 4.43 14.35 -1.61
CA PHE A 174 4.92 12.99 -1.51
C PHE A 174 5.93 12.91 -0.36
N THR A 175 5.71 11.98 0.57
CA THR A 175 6.55 11.79 1.75
C THR A 175 6.80 10.31 2.03
N ASN A 176 7.98 9.99 2.53
CA ASN A 176 8.32 8.70 3.11
C ASN A 176 9.15 8.94 4.37
N GLN A 177 8.58 8.63 5.53
CA GLN A 177 9.17 8.89 6.84
C GLN A 177 9.93 7.67 7.40
N THR A 178 10.08 6.60 6.61
CA THR A 178 10.74 5.36 7.08
C THR A 178 12.21 5.58 7.43
N ASN A 179 12.61 4.94 8.53
CA ASN A 179 13.98 5.01 9.05
C ASN A 179 14.97 4.17 8.22
N GLU A 180 14.51 3.09 7.57
CA GLU A 180 15.36 2.16 6.84
C GLU A 180 15.59 2.53 5.37
N ARG A 181 16.86 2.60 4.95
CA ARG A 181 17.23 3.08 3.62
C ARG A 181 16.68 2.23 2.46
N HIS A 182 16.49 0.92 2.68
CA HIS A 182 15.92 0.02 1.67
C HIS A 182 14.40 0.19 1.48
N GLN A 183 13.72 0.86 2.41
CA GLN A 183 12.26 1.10 2.40
C GLN A 183 11.89 2.46 1.80
N ARG A 184 12.87 3.28 1.40
CA ARG A 184 12.65 4.64 0.88
C ARG A 184 12.22 4.71 -0.59
N ARG A 185 12.72 3.80 -1.44
CA ARG A 185 12.32 3.59 -2.86
C ARG A 185 12.00 4.89 -3.63
N HIS A 186 10.85 4.96 -4.34
CA HIS A 186 10.45 6.04 -5.24
C HIS A 186 9.10 6.67 -4.88
N ALA A 187 8.93 7.96 -5.19
CA ALA A 187 7.62 8.60 -5.17
C ALA A 187 6.91 8.42 -6.52
N ILE A 188 7.63 8.62 -7.63
CA ILE A 188 7.15 8.37 -8.99
C ILE A 188 8.19 7.55 -9.73
N TYR A 189 7.79 6.40 -10.27
CA TYR A 189 8.57 5.58 -11.19
C TYR A 189 7.83 5.49 -12.53
N ALA A 190 8.51 5.84 -13.63
CA ALA A 190 7.97 5.84 -14.97
C ALA A 190 8.87 5.02 -15.90
N ASP A 191 8.31 4.06 -16.64
CA ASP A 191 8.99 3.29 -17.68
C ASP A 191 8.26 3.46 -19.00
N ASP A 192 8.97 3.93 -20.02
CA ASP A 192 8.42 4.39 -21.30
C ASP A 192 7.16 5.26 -21.14
N ALA A 193 7.13 6.14 -20.13
CA ALA A 193 5.94 6.90 -19.76
C ALA A 193 6.22 8.41 -19.58
N GLY A 194 5.25 9.22 -19.97
CA GLY A 194 5.29 10.68 -19.91
C GLY A 194 4.23 11.27 -18.99
N PHE A 195 4.58 12.33 -18.26
CA PHE A 195 3.72 12.95 -17.26
C PHE A 195 4.11 14.41 -17.03
N LYS A 196 3.23 15.14 -16.35
CA LYS A 196 3.42 16.55 -16.00
C LYS A 196 3.26 16.79 -14.50
N ILE A 197 4.32 17.28 -13.87
CA ILE A 197 4.32 17.87 -12.53
C ILE A 197 4.29 19.40 -12.72
N ASP A 198 3.31 20.10 -12.12
CA ASP A 198 3.17 21.56 -12.25
C ASP A 198 2.49 22.19 -11.01
N THR A 199 2.49 23.51 -10.92
CA THR A 199 1.83 24.27 -9.84
C THR A 199 0.30 24.12 -9.90
N TYR A 200 -0.34 23.89 -8.75
CA TYR A 200 -1.78 24.16 -8.61
C TYR A 200 -2.00 25.65 -8.37
N CYS A 201 -2.91 26.28 -9.14
CA CYS A 201 -3.24 27.70 -8.99
C CYS A 201 -4.69 27.94 -8.57
N LYS A 202 -4.89 28.63 -7.44
CA LYS A 202 -6.22 28.95 -6.91
C LYS A 202 -6.76 30.27 -7.46
N SER A 203 -7.41 30.25 -8.63
CA SER A 203 -8.08 31.44 -9.18
C SER A 203 -9.61 31.37 -9.07
N PRO A 204 -10.28 32.38 -8.49
CA PRO A 204 -11.75 32.49 -8.48
C PRO A 204 -12.34 33.05 -9.80
N THR A 205 -11.51 33.53 -10.72
CA THR A 205 -11.91 34.03 -12.04
C THR A 205 -10.93 33.55 -13.11
N ASN A 206 -11.44 33.21 -14.30
CA ASN A 206 -10.64 32.68 -15.41
C ASN A 206 -9.89 33.81 -16.16
N ILE A 207 -9.18 34.67 -15.41
CA ILE A 207 -8.46 35.85 -15.89
C ILE A 207 -7.10 35.95 -15.19
N PHE A 208 -6.19 35.06 -15.57
CA PHE A 208 -4.76 35.39 -15.65
C PHE A 208 -4.31 34.97 -17.05
N LEU A 209 -4.14 35.95 -17.93
CA LEU A 209 -3.58 35.72 -19.27
C LEU A 209 -2.04 35.72 -19.26
N ASP A 210 -1.44 35.98 -18.09
CA ASP A 210 -0.01 36.24 -17.90
C ASP A 210 0.61 35.22 -16.94
N CYS A 211 0.93 34.05 -17.50
CA CYS A 211 2.01 33.08 -17.20
C CYS A 211 2.41 32.64 -15.77
N GLU A 212 2.08 33.32 -14.66
CA GLU A 212 2.47 32.88 -13.31
C GLU A 212 1.29 32.97 -12.32
N CYS A 213 1.11 31.91 -11.54
CA CYS A 213 0.22 31.97 -10.38
C CYS A 213 0.92 32.79 -9.30
N PRO A 214 0.28 33.83 -8.71
CA PRO A 214 0.88 34.56 -7.61
C PRO A 214 1.27 33.60 -6.47
N GLU A 215 2.46 33.74 -5.87
CA GLU A 215 2.96 32.80 -4.85
C GLU A 215 1.95 32.55 -3.73
N ALA A 216 1.25 33.59 -3.27
CA ALA A 216 0.20 33.53 -2.25
C ALA A 216 -1.06 32.70 -2.63
N LEU A 217 -1.19 32.29 -3.90
CA LEU A 217 -2.29 31.50 -4.47
C LEU A 217 -1.82 30.18 -5.10
N SER A 218 -0.50 29.96 -5.13
CA SER A 218 0.13 28.75 -5.67
C SER A 218 0.18 27.63 -4.63
N THR A 219 0.23 26.38 -5.09
CA THR A 219 0.65 25.24 -4.28
C THR A 219 1.58 24.38 -5.14
N TYR A 220 2.82 24.22 -4.67
CA TYR A 220 3.88 23.50 -5.36
C TYR A 220 3.85 22.01 -5.02
N ASN A 221 4.44 21.17 -5.87
CA ASN A 221 4.62 19.76 -5.54
C ASN A 221 5.79 19.62 -4.58
N THR A 222 5.71 18.73 -3.60
CA THR A 222 6.79 18.53 -2.60
C THR A 222 7.16 17.06 -2.49
N PHE A 223 8.45 16.73 -2.48
CA PHE A 223 8.94 15.35 -2.45
C PHE A 223 10.01 15.17 -1.37
N SER A 224 9.78 14.30 -0.38
CA SER A 224 10.72 14.09 0.72
C SER A 224 10.86 12.66 1.24
N GLY A 225 12.10 12.25 1.50
CA GLY A 225 12.44 10.99 2.19
C GLY A 225 12.68 9.78 1.28
N PHE A 226 12.85 9.96 -0.03
CA PHE A 226 12.98 8.86 -1.01
C PHE A 226 14.44 8.50 -1.34
N SER A 227 14.64 7.30 -1.89
CA SER A 227 15.94 6.90 -2.48
C SER A 227 16.16 7.57 -3.82
N THR A 228 15.14 7.57 -4.69
CA THR A 228 15.04 8.45 -5.85
C THR A 228 13.61 9.00 -5.89
N ALA A 229 13.36 10.30 -5.71
CA ALA A 229 11.97 10.76 -5.61
C ALA A 229 11.19 10.60 -6.93
N VAL A 230 11.75 11.06 -8.06
CA VAL A 230 11.20 10.81 -9.40
C VAL A 230 12.24 10.07 -10.23
N GLU A 231 11.90 8.87 -10.72
CA GLU A 231 12.72 8.10 -11.65
C GLU A 231 11.97 7.85 -12.95
N VAL A 232 12.63 8.16 -14.07
CA VAL A 232 12.16 7.88 -15.43
C VAL A 232 13.18 7.00 -16.13
N LEU A 233 12.70 5.92 -16.73
CA LEU A 233 13.40 5.09 -17.69
C LEU A 233 12.70 5.20 -19.04
N THR A 234 13.45 5.28 -20.13
CA THR A 234 12.91 5.22 -21.48
C THR A 234 13.83 4.35 -22.35
N THR A 235 13.33 3.18 -22.75
CA THR A 235 14.06 2.20 -23.58
C THR A 235 13.33 1.87 -24.89
N GLY A 236 12.02 2.14 -24.96
CA GLY A 236 11.17 1.97 -26.12
C GLY A 236 10.50 3.27 -26.55
N VAL A 237 9.23 3.47 -26.18
CA VAL A 237 8.42 4.59 -26.71
C VAL A 237 8.70 5.88 -25.94
N GLN A 238 9.11 6.91 -26.69
CA GLN A 238 9.44 8.23 -26.14
C GLN A 238 8.16 9.03 -25.83
N HIS A 239 8.03 9.47 -24.58
CA HIS A 239 6.95 10.33 -24.12
C HIS A 239 7.47 11.52 -23.30
N ALA A 240 6.74 12.63 -23.38
CA ALA A 240 7.08 13.91 -22.77
C ALA A 240 7.13 13.84 -21.23
N VAL A 241 8.24 14.27 -20.63
CA VAL A 241 8.37 14.44 -19.19
C VAL A 241 8.55 15.92 -18.86
N GLN A 242 7.63 16.48 -18.07
CA GLN A 242 7.65 17.88 -17.64
C GLN A 242 7.59 17.96 -16.11
N ILE A 243 8.60 18.59 -15.50
CA ILE A 243 8.69 18.77 -14.05
C ILE A 243 8.89 20.26 -13.75
N ASN A 244 7.81 20.94 -13.39
CA ASN A 244 7.80 22.38 -13.17
C ASN A 244 7.38 22.71 -11.73
N HIS A 245 8.05 23.68 -11.10
CA HIS A 245 7.70 24.20 -9.77
C HIS A 245 7.46 23.10 -8.70
N ALA A 246 8.51 22.34 -8.41
CA ALA A 246 8.51 21.32 -7.38
C ALA A 246 9.68 21.50 -6.39
N LEU A 247 9.45 21.15 -5.13
CA LEU A 247 10.43 21.18 -4.05
C LEU A 247 10.84 19.74 -3.69
N PHE A 248 12.14 19.48 -3.62
CA PHE A 248 12.72 18.19 -3.28
C PHE A 248 13.66 18.36 -2.08
N SER A 249 13.46 17.61 -1.00
CA SER A 249 14.29 17.69 0.23
C SER A 249 14.51 16.31 0.86
N ASN A 250 15.64 16.08 1.54
CA ASN A 250 15.92 14.81 2.24
C ASN A 250 15.76 13.55 1.34
N ASN A 251 16.09 13.68 0.06
CA ASN A 251 16.14 12.56 -0.90
C ASN A 251 17.60 12.21 -1.19
N HIS A 252 17.91 10.94 -1.46
CA HIS A 252 19.27 10.58 -1.91
C HIS A 252 19.49 11.03 -3.37
N THR A 253 18.54 10.72 -4.25
CA THR A 253 18.42 11.34 -5.58
C THR A 253 17.06 12.04 -5.64
N ALA A 254 16.98 13.29 -6.09
CA ALA A 254 15.68 13.94 -6.24
C ALA A 254 15.00 13.56 -7.56
N VAL A 255 15.64 13.78 -8.70
CA VAL A 255 15.13 13.39 -10.02
C VAL A 255 16.20 12.60 -10.79
N LYS A 256 15.83 11.46 -11.35
CA LYS A 256 16.64 10.69 -12.31
C LYS A 256 15.84 10.47 -13.59
N ILE A 257 16.48 10.70 -14.74
CA ILE A 257 15.90 10.45 -16.06
C ILE A 257 16.95 9.69 -16.88
N ASP A 258 16.58 8.54 -17.44
CA ASP A 258 17.42 7.71 -18.29
C ASP A 258 16.75 7.50 -19.66
N GLY A 259 17.45 7.80 -20.76
CA GLY A 259 17.02 7.52 -22.15
C GLY A 259 15.95 8.45 -22.76
N ASN A 260 15.44 9.44 -22.01
CA ASN A 260 14.35 10.28 -22.49
C ASN A 260 14.80 11.41 -23.45
N HIS A 261 14.00 11.67 -24.48
CA HIS A 261 14.16 12.79 -25.40
C HIS A 261 13.18 13.92 -25.07
N PHE A 262 13.67 15.16 -25.00
CA PHE A 262 12.89 16.36 -24.63
C PHE A 262 12.28 16.33 -23.21
N ALA A 263 13.04 15.85 -22.22
CA ALA A 263 12.72 16.07 -20.81
C ALA A 263 12.84 17.57 -20.46
N SER A 264 11.89 18.11 -19.69
CA SER A 264 11.92 19.48 -19.19
C SER A 264 11.83 19.52 -17.66
N VAL A 265 12.78 20.19 -17.01
CA VAL A 265 12.81 20.37 -15.55
C VAL A 265 13.02 21.85 -15.25
N THR A 266 11.99 22.56 -14.80
CA THR A 266 12.05 24.03 -14.63
C THR A 266 11.58 24.53 -13.28
N ARG A 267 12.22 25.60 -12.80
CA ARG A 267 11.84 26.35 -11.59
C ARG A 267 11.63 25.48 -10.33
N CYS A 268 12.36 24.36 -10.21
CA CYS A 268 12.32 23.48 -9.06
C CYS A 268 13.40 23.83 -8.02
N GLU A 269 13.16 23.47 -6.76
CA GLU A 269 14.11 23.65 -5.66
C GLU A 269 14.56 22.28 -5.13
N PHE A 270 15.87 22.11 -4.96
CA PHE A 270 16.54 20.87 -4.60
C PHE A 270 17.44 21.09 -3.37
N ASP A 271 16.92 20.75 -2.19
CA ASP A 271 17.69 20.71 -0.94
C ASP A 271 18.40 19.35 -0.81
N LEU A 272 19.73 19.41 -0.77
CA LEU A 272 20.64 18.26 -0.77
C LEU A 272 21.28 18.00 0.61
N GLU A 273 20.62 18.39 1.70
CA GLU A 273 21.05 18.07 3.07
C GLU A 273 21.23 16.57 3.37
N GLN A 274 22.05 16.28 4.39
CA GLN A 274 22.59 14.94 4.64
C GLN A 274 21.65 14.02 5.42
N VAL A 275 21.48 12.80 4.89
CA VAL A 275 21.00 11.62 5.61
C VAL A 275 22.19 11.05 6.43
N PRO A 276 22.02 10.60 7.69
CA PRO A 276 23.14 10.38 8.61
C PRO A 276 23.91 9.04 8.43
N VAL A 277 24.51 8.78 7.25
CA VAL A 277 25.43 7.63 7.06
C VAL A 277 26.59 7.94 6.11
N GLN A 278 27.79 7.45 6.45
CA GLN A 278 29.01 7.60 5.65
C GLN A 278 28.98 6.75 4.36
N SER A 279 29.03 7.37 3.17
CA SER A 279 29.73 6.91 1.93
C SER A 279 29.12 7.34 0.58
N LEU A 280 28.00 8.08 0.54
CA LEU A 280 27.26 8.31 -0.72
C LEU A 280 27.13 9.77 -1.17
N SER A 281 26.94 9.94 -2.48
CA SER A 281 26.81 11.22 -3.19
C SER A 281 25.35 11.52 -3.51
N ASN A 282 24.72 12.38 -2.70
CA ASN A 282 23.37 12.88 -2.98
C ASN A 282 23.34 13.62 -4.33
N ARG A 283 22.25 13.47 -5.09
CA ARG A 283 22.06 14.09 -6.42
C ARG A 283 20.75 14.86 -6.50
N GLY A 284 20.80 16.08 -7.02
CA GLY A 284 19.59 16.82 -7.41
C GLY A 284 18.95 16.18 -8.64
N LEU A 285 19.56 16.41 -9.80
CA LEU A 285 19.10 15.89 -11.08
C LEU A 285 20.17 14.95 -11.69
N ASP A 286 19.76 13.77 -12.13
CA ASP A 286 20.62 12.72 -12.70
C ASP A 286 20.11 12.37 -14.11
N LEU A 287 20.73 12.94 -15.15
CA LEU A 287 20.36 12.76 -16.55
C LEU A 287 21.32 11.78 -17.22
N ARG A 288 20.82 10.64 -17.69
CA ARG A 288 21.63 9.60 -18.35
C ARG A 288 21.04 9.27 -19.70
N THR A 289 21.87 9.18 -20.73
CA THR A 289 21.46 8.92 -22.12
C THR A 289 20.34 9.84 -22.68
N CYS A 290 19.97 10.89 -21.94
CA CYS A 290 18.91 11.84 -22.27
C CYS A 290 19.40 12.84 -23.31
N THR A 291 18.51 13.27 -24.20
CA THR A 291 18.85 14.16 -25.32
C THR A 291 17.81 15.25 -25.53
N GLY A 292 18.21 16.41 -26.04
CA GLY A 292 17.31 17.51 -26.37
C GLY A 292 16.64 18.16 -25.15
N TYR A 293 17.15 17.98 -23.93
CA TYR A 293 16.46 18.41 -22.71
C TYR A 293 16.66 19.89 -22.35
N LEU A 294 15.73 20.42 -21.56
CA LEU A 294 15.76 21.78 -21.00
C LEU A 294 15.71 21.73 -19.46
N VAL A 295 16.74 22.24 -18.81
CA VAL A 295 16.79 22.42 -17.35
C VAL A 295 16.97 23.90 -17.04
N GLU A 296 15.89 24.59 -16.64
CA GLU A 296 15.87 26.05 -16.52
C GLU A 296 15.37 26.58 -15.17
N GLY A 297 16.12 27.51 -14.57
CA GLY A 297 15.62 28.30 -13.43
C GLY A 297 15.54 27.55 -12.10
N ASN A 298 16.20 26.39 -11.97
CA ASN A 298 16.15 25.56 -10.77
C ASN A 298 17.21 25.97 -9.74
N THR A 299 16.93 25.76 -8.45
CA THR A 299 17.88 26.01 -7.36
C THR A 299 18.33 24.70 -6.72
N PHE A 300 19.64 24.47 -6.62
CA PHE A 300 20.26 23.32 -5.96
C PHE A 300 21.10 23.82 -4.79
N SER A 301 20.72 23.47 -3.55
CA SER A 301 21.27 24.09 -2.35
C SER A 301 21.46 23.12 -1.19
N ARG A 302 22.01 23.62 -0.07
CA ARG A 302 22.15 22.92 1.21
C ARG A 302 22.22 23.96 2.34
N SER A 303 21.43 23.83 3.41
CA SER A 303 21.42 24.87 4.47
C SER A 303 22.68 24.86 5.35
N THR A 304 23.15 23.67 5.74
CA THR A 304 24.26 23.51 6.69
C THR A 304 25.64 23.69 6.04
N TYR A 305 26.22 24.88 6.20
CA TYR A 305 27.61 25.17 5.80
C TYR A 305 28.62 24.48 6.74
N SER A 306 28.94 23.22 6.45
CA SER A 306 30.10 22.51 6.99
C SER A 306 31.01 22.04 5.86
N ASP A 307 32.30 22.39 5.99
CA ASP A 307 33.43 22.13 5.09
C ASP A 307 33.13 21.25 3.83
N PRO A 308 32.95 21.87 2.65
CA PRO A 308 32.72 21.16 1.38
C PRO A 308 33.85 20.20 0.95
N THR A 309 35.00 20.17 1.63
CA THR A 309 35.99 19.12 1.40
C THR A 309 35.46 17.73 1.81
N LEU A 310 34.49 17.64 2.73
CA LEU A 310 34.02 16.41 3.38
C LEU A 310 32.81 15.71 2.71
N PHE A 311 32.09 16.35 1.79
CA PHE A 311 30.81 15.83 1.28
C PHE A 311 30.74 15.75 -0.25
N ALA A 312 29.93 14.81 -0.76
CA ALA A 312 29.87 14.44 -2.18
C ALA A 312 28.53 14.79 -2.86
N SER A 313 27.85 15.86 -2.45
CA SER A 313 26.61 16.32 -3.11
C SER A 313 26.87 16.82 -4.54
N THR A 314 25.95 16.51 -5.45
CA THR A 314 25.98 16.93 -6.86
C THR A 314 24.65 17.61 -7.22
N GLY A 315 24.68 18.81 -7.78
CA GLY A 315 23.48 19.51 -8.25
C GLY A 315 22.86 18.79 -9.46
N ILE A 316 23.56 18.85 -10.60
CA ILE A 316 23.21 18.10 -11.81
C ILE A 316 24.33 17.11 -12.16
N TYR A 317 23.98 15.86 -12.42
CA TYR A 317 24.83 14.84 -13.03
C TYR A 317 24.35 14.56 -14.45
N VAL A 318 25.25 14.54 -15.42
CA VAL A 318 24.95 14.23 -16.83
C VAL A 318 25.85 13.10 -17.31
N ASP A 319 25.26 12.07 -17.93
CA ASP A 319 25.95 10.90 -18.47
C ASP A 319 25.52 10.62 -19.92
N ASN A 320 26.48 10.59 -20.85
CA ASN A 320 26.27 10.19 -22.24
C ASN A 320 25.07 10.86 -22.96
N SER A 321 24.84 12.17 -22.77
CA SER A 321 23.72 12.91 -23.37
C SER A 321 23.86 13.20 -24.88
N GLY A 322 24.91 12.67 -25.53
CA GLY A 322 25.10 12.74 -26.98
C GLY A 322 25.27 14.16 -27.53
N ASN A 323 24.99 14.32 -28.82
CA ASN A 323 25.26 15.55 -29.58
C ASN A 323 24.01 16.38 -29.87
N SER A 324 22.84 16.02 -29.32
CA SER A 324 21.65 16.89 -29.36
C SER A 324 21.89 18.15 -28.52
N ASP A 325 21.25 19.28 -28.87
CA ASP A 325 21.36 20.49 -28.05
C ASP A 325 20.67 20.28 -26.71
N ASN A 326 21.48 20.23 -25.65
CA ASN A 326 21.08 19.93 -24.28
C ASN A 326 21.37 21.16 -23.41
N LEU A 327 20.36 21.74 -22.77
CA LEU A 327 20.49 23.08 -22.19
C LEU A 327 20.27 23.11 -20.67
N LEU A 328 21.31 23.54 -19.95
CA LEU A 328 21.26 23.91 -18.53
C LEU A 328 21.34 25.44 -18.43
N HIS A 329 20.22 26.10 -18.14
CA HIS A 329 20.08 27.55 -18.17
C HIS A 329 19.60 28.16 -16.85
N ARG A 330 20.20 29.26 -16.39
CA ARG A 330 19.68 30.04 -15.23
C ARG A 330 19.45 29.24 -13.94
N ASN A 331 20.17 28.15 -13.72
CA ASN A 331 20.08 27.39 -12.48
C ASN A 331 21.05 27.95 -11.44
N THR A 332 20.67 27.90 -10.16
CA THR A 332 21.50 28.33 -9.02
C THR A 332 22.07 27.10 -8.31
N PHE A 333 23.37 27.12 -7.99
CA PHE A 333 24.09 26.03 -7.33
C PHE A 333 24.84 26.55 -6.10
N GLU A 334 24.35 26.24 -4.90
CA GLU A 334 24.87 26.79 -3.66
C GLU A 334 25.42 25.71 -2.69
N LYS A 335 26.67 25.88 -2.25
CA LYS A 335 27.35 25.08 -1.19
C LYS A 335 27.46 23.57 -1.50
N LEU A 336 27.62 23.19 -2.77
CA LEU A 336 27.68 21.80 -3.22
C LEU A 336 29.10 21.25 -3.38
N GLY A 337 29.25 19.93 -3.35
CA GLY A 337 30.50 19.26 -3.74
C GLY A 337 30.79 19.40 -5.24
N TYR A 338 29.74 19.30 -6.06
CA TYR A 338 29.77 19.53 -7.51
C TYR A 338 28.51 20.28 -7.92
N GLY A 339 28.62 21.42 -8.61
CA GLY A 339 27.46 22.08 -9.23
C GLY A 339 26.91 21.22 -10.36
N ILE A 340 27.71 21.04 -11.41
CA ILE A 340 27.46 20.13 -12.53
C ILE A 340 28.59 19.09 -12.59
N SER A 341 28.24 17.82 -12.73
CA SER A 341 29.15 16.69 -12.96
C SER A 341 28.83 16.04 -14.30
N VAL A 342 29.85 15.84 -15.14
CA VAL A 342 29.70 15.38 -16.54
C VAL A 342 30.53 14.12 -16.78
N ASN A 343 29.89 13.07 -17.31
CA ASN A 343 30.46 11.76 -17.57
C ASN A 343 30.13 11.25 -18.98
N GLY A 344 31.04 10.53 -19.63
CA GLY A 344 30.83 10.00 -20.98
C GLY A 344 30.76 11.09 -22.08
N ALA A 345 30.07 10.78 -23.17
CA ALA A 345 29.99 11.64 -24.35
C ALA A 345 28.74 12.54 -24.34
N ASN A 346 28.92 13.85 -24.09
CA ASN A 346 27.83 14.83 -23.95
C ASN A 346 27.95 15.99 -24.96
N GLY A 347 28.63 15.76 -26.08
CA GLY A 347 28.73 16.73 -27.16
C GLY A 347 30.02 16.65 -27.97
N ASP A 348 30.06 17.48 -29.00
CA ASP A 348 31.15 17.61 -29.95
C ASP A 348 31.53 19.09 -30.21
N SER A 349 32.25 19.32 -31.31
CA SER A 349 32.68 20.66 -31.76
C SER A 349 31.57 21.67 -32.06
N ARG A 350 30.31 21.23 -32.23
CA ARG A 350 29.20 22.02 -32.75
C ARG A 350 27.90 21.89 -31.96
N ALA A 351 27.63 20.78 -31.29
CA ALA A 351 26.37 20.56 -30.55
C ALA A 351 26.59 19.68 -29.30
N GLY A 352 25.58 19.59 -28.43
CA GLY A 352 25.66 18.89 -27.15
C GLY A 352 25.33 19.78 -25.93
N LEU A 353 25.78 19.33 -24.75
CA LEU A 353 25.58 19.97 -23.45
C LEU A 353 26.14 21.39 -23.36
N GLN A 354 25.28 22.33 -23.00
CA GLN A 354 25.61 23.73 -22.70
C GLN A 354 25.11 24.17 -21.32
N ALA A 355 26.00 24.82 -20.57
CA ALA A 355 25.69 25.53 -19.33
C ALA A 355 25.79 27.05 -19.57
N THR A 356 24.68 27.77 -19.43
CA THR A 356 24.62 29.23 -19.67
C THR A 356 23.79 29.96 -18.61
N CYS A 357 24.20 31.16 -18.21
CA CYS A 357 23.54 32.02 -17.22
C CYS A 357 23.27 31.37 -15.84
N ASN A 358 23.93 30.26 -15.50
CA ASN A 358 23.80 29.62 -14.19
C ASN A 358 24.61 30.38 -13.14
N ASP A 359 24.16 30.39 -11.88
CA ASP A 359 24.90 31.00 -10.77
C ASP A 359 25.52 29.92 -9.87
N PHE A 360 26.83 29.95 -9.70
CA PHE A 360 27.58 29.00 -8.89
C PHE A 360 28.19 29.69 -7.68
N ASN A 361 27.80 29.27 -6.48
CA ASN A 361 28.08 29.99 -5.24
C ASN A 361 28.60 29.05 -4.13
N HIS A 362 29.84 29.24 -3.67
CA HIS A 362 30.50 28.45 -2.62
C HIS A 362 30.60 26.93 -2.88
N ASN A 363 30.56 26.48 -4.14
CA ASN A 363 30.77 25.07 -4.47
C ASN A 363 32.26 24.68 -4.38
N LYS A 364 32.54 23.39 -4.19
CA LYS A 364 33.92 22.86 -4.28
C LYS A 364 34.40 22.84 -5.74
N TYR A 365 33.55 22.34 -6.64
CA TYR A 365 33.69 22.45 -8.09
C TYR A 365 32.39 22.96 -8.70
N ASP A 366 32.46 23.95 -9.58
CA ASP A 366 31.28 24.46 -10.28
C ASP A 366 30.89 23.51 -11.42
N ILE A 367 31.85 23.21 -12.32
CA ILE A 367 31.72 22.20 -13.37
C ILE A 367 32.88 21.19 -13.28
N TYR A 368 32.52 19.91 -13.16
CA TYR A 368 33.45 18.79 -13.02
C TYR A 368 33.25 17.77 -14.14
N MET A 369 34.32 17.45 -14.87
CA MET A 369 34.33 16.41 -15.90
C MET A 369 35.21 15.23 -15.47
N THR A 370 34.68 14.01 -15.58
CA THR A 370 35.46 12.78 -15.36
C THR A 370 36.47 12.53 -16.49
N ASN A 371 37.40 11.61 -16.27
CA ASN A 371 38.45 11.27 -17.23
C ASN A 371 37.87 10.60 -18.48
N GLY A 372 38.22 11.12 -19.66
CA GLY A 372 37.71 10.63 -20.95
C GLY A 372 36.34 11.17 -21.39
N SER A 373 35.73 12.07 -20.62
CA SER A 373 34.40 12.63 -20.92
C SER A 373 34.45 13.88 -21.82
N SER A 374 33.35 14.15 -22.54
CA SER A 374 33.17 15.34 -23.37
C SER A 374 31.87 16.09 -23.03
N MET A 375 31.83 17.37 -23.42
CA MET A 375 30.64 18.22 -23.56
C MET A 375 30.81 19.09 -24.81
N ARG A 376 29.82 19.91 -25.20
CA ARG A 376 29.96 20.81 -26.36
C ARG A 376 31.19 21.69 -26.24
N ASN A 377 32.07 21.67 -27.25
CA ASN A 377 33.35 22.40 -27.22
C ASN A 377 33.20 23.92 -27.13
N THR A 378 32.02 24.49 -27.39
CA THR A 378 31.73 25.92 -27.23
C THR A 378 30.65 26.10 -26.18
N GLN A 379 30.99 26.77 -25.09
CA GLN A 379 30.03 27.23 -24.10
C GLN A 379 29.78 28.72 -24.39
N GLY A 380 28.57 29.03 -24.87
CA GLY A 380 28.27 30.34 -25.48
C GLY A 380 28.94 30.54 -26.85
N TRP A 381 28.82 31.75 -27.39
CA TRP A 381 29.35 32.15 -28.69
C TRP A 381 29.96 33.56 -28.65
N SER A 382 30.73 33.93 -29.68
CA SER A 382 31.33 35.28 -29.80
C SER A 382 30.33 36.44 -29.76
N ASN A 383 29.07 36.18 -30.09
CA ASN A 383 28.01 37.20 -30.17
C ASN A 383 27.01 37.10 -29.01
N ASN A 384 27.16 36.11 -28.12
CA ASN A 384 26.30 35.90 -26.96
C ASN A 384 27.02 34.99 -25.96
N GLY A 385 27.49 35.53 -24.85
CA GLY A 385 28.27 34.80 -23.85
C GLY A 385 27.52 33.63 -23.21
N ALA A 386 28.27 32.71 -22.59
CA ALA A 386 27.70 31.74 -21.67
C ALA A 386 27.27 32.42 -20.37
N ASP A 387 28.07 33.39 -19.88
CA ASP A 387 27.76 34.29 -18.76
C ASP A 387 27.19 33.63 -17.49
N ASN A 388 27.65 32.39 -17.20
CA ASN A 388 27.50 31.84 -15.85
C ASN A 388 28.27 32.72 -14.84
N SER A 389 27.80 32.77 -13.59
CA SER A 389 28.42 33.47 -12.47
C SER A 389 29.18 32.49 -11.59
N PHE A 390 30.38 32.84 -11.13
CA PHE A 390 31.25 32.01 -10.30
C PHE A 390 31.69 32.80 -9.05
N VAL A 391 31.12 32.47 -7.89
CA VAL A 391 31.31 33.21 -6.63
C VAL A 391 31.83 32.27 -5.54
N ASN A 392 32.96 32.63 -4.93
CA ASN A 392 33.55 31.95 -3.77
C ASN A 392 33.80 30.44 -3.93
N THR A 393 34.00 29.96 -5.17
CA THR A 393 34.35 28.57 -5.49
C THR A 393 35.62 28.12 -4.75
N GLN A 394 35.55 27.01 -4.01
CA GLN A 394 36.62 26.65 -3.08
C GLN A 394 37.85 26.00 -3.74
N THR A 395 37.68 25.30 -4.86
CA THR A 395 38.82 24.69 -5.58
C THR A 395 38.99 25.20 -6.99
N SER A 396 37.98 25.04 -7.86
CA SER A 396 38.10 25.32 -9.30
C SER A 396 36.73 25.40 -9.97
N SER A 397 36.52 26.40 -10.84
CA SER A 397 35.29 26.50 -11.63
C SER A 397 35.18 25.43 -12.71
N PHE A 398 36.32 25.00 -13.27
CA PHE A 398 36.37 23.88 -14.22
C PHE A 398 37.49 22.90 -13.83
N ARG A 399 37.08 21.74 -13.29
CA ARG A 399 37.99 20.60 -13.12
C ARG A 399 37.79 19.63 -14.29
N TYR A 400 38.79 19.59 -15.16
CA TYR A 400 38.74 18.94 -16.47
C TYR A 400 39.77 17.81 -16.57
N VAL A 401 39.39 16.66 -17.14
CA VAL A 401 40.27 15.50 -17.39
C VAL A 401 39.97 14.85 -18.76
N GLY A 402 39.34 15.59 -19.69
CA GLY A 402 38.81 15.05 -20.95
C GLY A 402 39.62 15.40 -22.21
N SER A 403 39.02 15.12 -23.37
CA SER A 403 39.44 15.59 -24.71
C SER A 403 38.19 15.56 -25.59
N PRO A 404 37.90 16.59 -26.43
CA PRO A 404 38.73 17.74 -26.81
C PRO A 404 38.53 19.01 -25.95
N SER A 405 39.38 20.02 -26.18
CA SER A 405 39.36 21.30 -25.44
C SER A 405 38.07 22.11 -25.64
N ILE A 406 37.64 22.77 -24.56
CA ILE A 406 36.45 23.62 -24.50
C ILE A 406 36.87 25.09 -24.65
N THR A 407 36.05 25.88 -25.34
CA THR A 407 36.14 27.34 -25.43
C THR A 407 34.98 27.95 -24.67
N TYR A 408 35.27 28.76 -23.66
CA TYR A 408 34.28 29.41 -22.80
C TYR A 408 34.17 30.89 -23.16
N TYR A 409 33.04 31.27 -23.76
CA TYR A 409 32.74 32.66 -24.13
C TYR A 409 32.06 33.38 -22.97
N TYR A 410 32.52 34.57 -22.61
CA TYR A 410 31.90 35.39 -21.57
C TYR A 410 32.09 36.88 -21.84
N SER A 411 31.24 37.69 -21.21
CA SER A 411 31.32 39.14 -21.22
C SER A 411 32.29 39.66 -20.17
N SER A 412 33.02 40.73 -20.51
CA SER A 412 34.10 41.25 -19.67
C SER A 412 33.57 42.17 -18.55
N GLY A 413 33.49 41.63 -17.33
CA GLY A 413 33.13 42.36 -16.11
C GLY A 413 32.27 41.51 -15.16
N GLY A 414 32.26 41.84 -13.86
CA GLY A 414 31.45 41.11 -12.86
C GLY A 414 32.04 39.76 -12.43
N TYR A 415 31.17 38.83 -12.03
CA TYR A 415 31.52 37.50 -11.50
C TYR A 415 31.57 36.39 -12.58
N HIS A 416 31.61 36.74 -13.87
CA HIS A 416 31.46 35.79 -14.97
C HIS A 416 32.75 35.09 -15.42
N THR A 417 33.90 35.52 -14.89
CA THR A 417 35.23 34.97 -15.21
C THR A 417 35.46 33.66 -14.43
N PRO A 418 35.76 32.54 -15.10
CA PRO A 418 36.13 31.29 -14.40
C PRO A 418 37.40 31.45 -13.56
N TYR A 419 37.51 30.71 -12.44
CA TYR A 419 38.69 30.77 -11.57
C TYR A 419 39.34 29.39 -11.34
N ASN A 420 40.66 29.41 -11.07
CA ASN A 420 41.50 28.23 -10.81
C ASN A 420 41.30 27.10 -11.84
N LEU A 421 41.38 27.40 -13.14
CA LEU A 421 41.34 26.36 -14.19
C LEU A 421 42.45 25.33 -13.98
N ASN A 422 42.09 24.11 -13.57
CA ASN A 422 43.06 23.09 -13.19
C ASN A 422 43.42 22.16 -14.37
N ASN A 423 43.35 22.67 -15.61
CA ASN A 423 43.87 22.00 -16.81
C ASN A 423 44.04 22.95 -18.02
N SER A 424 44.94 22.62 -18.94
CA SER A 424 45.35 23.41 -20.11
C SER A 424 44.40 23.32 -21.33
N TYR A 425 43.13 22.99 -21.11
CA TYR A 425 42.16 22.66 -22.18
C TYR A 425 40.86 23.49 -22.12
N VAL A 426 40.79 24.49 -21.24
CA VAL A 426 39.72 25.50 -21.26
C VAL A 426 40.30 26.79 -21.83
N ASN A 427 39.88 27.15 -23.04
CA ASN A 427 40.25 28.39 -23.72
C ASN A 427 39.22 29.47 -23.39
N GLU A 428 39.59 30.41 -22.54
CA GLU A 428 38.75 31.56 -22.19
C GLU A 428 38.68 32.60 -23.31
N ASN A 429 37.50 33.15 -23.56
CA ASN A 429 37.31 34.25 -24.51
C ASN A 429 36.34 35.32 -23.97
N SER A 430 36.90 36.41 -23.46
CA SER A 430 36.21 37.55 -22.85
C SER A 430 35.71 38.62 -23.83
N SER A 431 35.82 38.38 -25.14
CA SER A 431 35.38 39.31 -26.19
C SER A 431 33.93 39.09 -26.64
N ALA A 432 33.14 38.30 -25.90
CA ALA A 432 31.74 38.04 -26.26
C ALA A 432 30.84 39.21 -25.84
N ALA A 433 29.78 39.45 -26.61
CA ALA A 433 28.70 40.32 -26.17
C ALA A 433 27.95 39.68 -24.99
N ALA A 434 27.54 40.51 -24.02
CA ALA A 434 26.81 40.06 -22.84
C ALA A 434 25.49 39.40 -23.20
N ASN A 435 25.29 38.20 -22.69
CA ASN A 435 24.01 37.53 -22.68
C ASN A 435 23.10 38.24 -21.66
N PRO A 436 21.93 38.75 -22.07
CA PRO A 436 21.02 39.42 -21.14
C PRO A 436 20.43 38.47 -20.09
N CYS A 437 20.63 37.16 -20.22
CA CYS A 437 20.08 36.12 -19.35
C CYS A 437 18.56 36.27 -19.13
N SER A 438 17.87 36.82 -20.13
CA SER A 438 16.43 37.10 -20.15
C SER A 438 15.62 35.81 -20.18
N SER A 439 14.61 35.70 -19.32
CA SER A 439 13.66 34.59 -19.29
C SER A 439 12.49 34.86 -20.22
N THR A 440 12.23 33.98 -21.19
CA THR A 440 11.02 34.01 -22.02
C THR A 440 9.79 33.42 -21.32
N LEU A 441 9.82 33.30 -19.98
CA LEU A 441 8.83 32.56 -19.21
C LEU A 441 7.61 33.39 -18.77
N CYS A 442 7.73 34.73 -18.70
CA CYS A 442 6.63 35.68 -18.42
C CYS A 442 6.90 37.06 -19.07
N ASN A 443 6.21 37.37 -20.18
CA ASN A 443 6.00 38.70 -20.78
C ASN A 443 7.19 39.64 -21.12
N ASP A 444 7.61 39.61 -22.39
CA ASP A 444 8.18 40.75 -23.12
C ASP A 444 7.67 40.88 -24.58
N GLY A 445 6.38 40.57 -24.80
CA GLY A 445 5.56 41.10 -25.90
C GLY A 445 5.86 40.63 -27.33
N TRP A 446 7.00 39.98 -27.58
CA TRP A 446 7.37 39.42 -28.88
C TRP A 446 8.11 38.09 -28.73
N SER A 447 7.51 37.03 -29.27
CA SER A 447 8.01 35.64 -29.35
C SER A 447 8.22 34.90 -28.02
N GLN A 448 7.48 33.80 -27.85
CA GLN A 448 7.98 32.59 -27.18
C GLN A 448 8.72 31.76 -28.25
N PRO A 449 10.06 31.64 -28.23
CA PRO A 449 10.77 30.75 -29.12
C PRO A 449 11.00 29.43 -28.36
N LYS A 450 12.06 29.31 -27.56
CA LYS A 450 12.58 28.01 -27.10
C LYS A 450 11.61 27.05 -26.41
N LEU A 451 10.75 27.48 -25.48
CA LEU A 451 9.80 26.53 -24.85
C LEU A 451 8.68 26.14 -25.82
N ALA A 452 8.23 27.05 -26.68
CA ALA A 452 7.23 26.76 -27.71
C ALA A 452 7.82 25.98 -28.90
N GLU A 453 9.09 26.18 -29.21
CA GLU A 453 9.91 25.47 -30.19
C GLU A 453 10.19 24.04 -29.69
N PHE A 454 10.61 23.87 -28.44
CA PHE A 454 10.73 22.57 -27.76
C PHE A 454 9.40 21.81 -27.68
N GLN A 455 8.31 22.49 -27.28
CA GLN A 455 6.96 21.93 -27.26
C GLN A 455 6.49 21.59 -28.69
N SER A 456 6.77 22.43 -29.69
CA SER A 456 6.44 22.19 -31.09
C SER A 456 7.27 21.07 -31.71
N ASP A 457 8.53 20.91 -31.32
CA ASP A 457 9.41 19.82 -31.77
C ASP A 457 8.97 18.50 -31.14
N MET A 458 8.54 18.53 -29.88
CA MET A 458 7.94 17.39 -29.17
C MET A 458 6.58 17.00 -29.76
N ASP A 459 5.73 17.97 -30.08
CA ASP A 459 4.43 17.77 -30.74
C ASP A 459 4.62 17.30 -32.21
N ALA A 460 5.64 17.78 -32.91
CA ALA A 460 6.00 17.33 -34.26
C ALA A 460 6.63 15.93 -34.25
N TYR A 461 7.49 15.61 -33.29
CA TYR A 461 8.11 14.30 -33.11
C TYR A 461 7.02 13.24 -32.86
N THR A 462 6.11 13.51 -31.92
CA THR A 462 4.97 12.62 -31.61
C THR A 462 3.93 12.54 -32.73
N GLY A 463 3.80 13.57 -33.58
CA GLY A 463 2.98 13.52 -34.80
C GLY A 463 3.64 12.79 -35.99
N SER A 464 4.97 12.67 -36.01
CA SER A 464 5.71 12.12 -37.16
C SER A 464 5.81 10.60 -37.21
N THR A 465 5.62 9.91 -36.08
CA THR A 465 5.69 8.44 -35.99
C THR A 465 4.36 7.74 -36.28
N GLN A 466 3.26 8.47 -36.47
CA GLN A 466 1.96 7.96 -36.89
C GLN A 466 1.35 8.78 -38.03
N SER A 467 1.45 8.31 -39.27
CA SER A 467 0.48 8.73 -40.30
C SER A 467 0.18 7.65 -41.36
N LEU A 468 -1.11 7.62 -41.76
CA LEU A 468 -1.68 7.16 -43.04
C LEU A 468 -2.11 5.69 -43.27
N SER A 469 -1.79 4.69 -42.43
CA SER A 469 -2.29 3.31 -42.64
C SER A 469 -3.71 3.05 -42.09
N GLU A 470 -4.03 3.59 -40.90
CA GLU A 470 -5.16 3.09 -40.11
C GLU A 470 -6.50 3.77 -40.43
N THR A 471 -6.48 5.05 -40.81
CA THR A 471 -7.69 5.84 -41.13
C THR A 471 -8.49 5.23 -42.30
N TYR A 472 -7.81 4.66 -43.29
CA TYR A 472 -8.46 4.02 -44.45
C TYR A 472 -9.18 2.72 -44.07
N HIS A 473 -8.63 1.94 -43.14
CA HIS A 473 -9.22 0.69 -42.64
C HIS A 473 -10.40 0.89 -41.68
N ALA A 474 -10.57 2.08 -41.11
CA ALA A 474 -11.73 2.43 -40.29
C ALA A 474 -12.96 2.76 -41.16
N ILE A 475 -12.79 3.56 -42.21
CA ILE A 475 -13.89 4.01 -43.09
C ILE A 475 -14.52 2.83 -43.84
N VAL A 476 -13.72 1.90 -44.36
CA VAL A 476 -14.25 0.70 -45.04
C VAL A 476 -15.01 -0.22 -44.08
N ARG A 477 -14.58 -0.33 -42.81
CA ARG A 477 -15.31 -1.09 -41.79
C ARG A 477 -16.65 -0.44 -41.43
N ALA A 478 -16.70 0.89 -41.29
CA ALA A 478 -17.93 1.62 -41.02
C ALA A 478 -18.97 1.54 -42.16
N ILE A 479 -18.53 1.44 -43.42
CA ILE A 479 -19.43 1.27 -44.58
C ILE A 479 -19.96 -0.18 -44.69
N MET A 480 -19.27 -1.16 -44.12
CA MET A 480 -19.58 -2.59 -44.26
C MET A 480 -20.27 -3.20 -43.03
N SER A 481 -20.40 -2.47 -41.91
CA SER A 481 -21.22 -2.87 -40.76
C SER A 481 -22.61 -2.25 -40.85
N ASP A 482 -23.63 -3.09 -41.02
CA ASP A 482 -25.04 -2.75 -41.28
C ASP A 482 -25.78 -2.20 -40.05
N THR A 483 -25.14 -1.28 -39.31
CA THR A 483 -25.62 -0.67 -38.07
C THR A 483 -25.96 0.80 -38.27
N VAL A 484 -27.18 1.17 -37.90
CA VAL A 484 -27.77 2.50 -38.05
C VAL A 484 -26.83 3.60 -37.51
N LEU A 485 -26.39 4.49 -38.40
CA LEU A 485 -25.61 5.69 -38.07
C LEU A 485 -26.47 6.71 -37.31
N ASP A 486 -25.93 7.23 -36.21
CA ASP A 486 -26.45 8.44 -35.57
C ASP A 486 -26.09 9.66 -36.45
N LEU A 487 -27.09 10.48 -36.79
CA LEU A 487 -26.91 11.66 -37.64
C LEU A 487 -25.94 12.69 -37.04
N ASN A 488 -25.71 12.65 -35.72
CA ASN A 488 -24.77 13.54 -35.03
C ASN A 488 -23.29 13.22 -35.32
N GLU A 489 -22.93 11.99 -35.70
CA GLU A 489 -21.53 11.65 -36.05
C GLU A 489 -21.15 12.13 -37.47
N LEU A 490 -22.12 12.13 -38.38
CA LEU A 490 -21.93 12.49 -39.80
C LEU A 490 -21.55 13.97 -40.00
N GLU A 491 -22.05 14.87 -39.15
CA GLU A 491 -21.77 16.31 -39.25
C GLU A 491 -20.34 16.65 -38.80
N MET A 492 -19.76 15.88 -37.87
CA MET A 492 -18.36 16.02 -37.44
C MET A 492 -17.37 15.53 -38.50
N TRP A 493 -17.69 14.47 -39.25
CA TRP A 493 -16.79 13.88 -40.24
C TRP A 493 -16.52 14.78 -41.45
N HIS A 494 -17.41 15.73 -41.74
CA HIS A 494 -17.34 16.55 -42.94
C HIS A 494 -16.21 17.60 -42.95
N THR A 495 -15.58 17.86 -41.79
CA THR A 495 -14.65 18.98 -41.60
C THR A 495 -13.16 18.57 -41.61
N ALA A 496 -12.84 17.26 -41.50
CA ALA A 496 -11.50 16.80 -41.14
C ALA A 496 -10.70 16.05 -42.23
N ALA A 497 -11.26 15.82 -43.44
CA ALA A 497 -10.75 14.79 -44.35
C ALA A 497 -10.22 15.29 -45.72
N GLN A 498 -8.94 15.72 -45.79
CA GLN A 498 -8.09 15.79 -47.00
C GLN A 498 -6.58 15.92 -46.59
N PRO A 499 -5.58 15.36 -47.32
CA PRO A 499 -5.54 14.03 -47.95
C PRO A 499 -4.16 13.28 -47.89
N ILE A 500 -4.18 11.94 -47.63
CA ILE A 500 -3.55 10.78 -48.37
C ILE A 500 -2.07 10.93 -48.89
N ALA A 501 -1.05 10.05 -48.69
CA ALA A 501 -0.84 8.61 -49.03
C ALA A 501 0.53 8.11 -48.44
N ASP A 502 1.01 6.84 -48.41
CA ASP A 502 0.59 5.51 -48.92
C ASP A 502 1.39 4.37 -48.18
N PRO A 503 1.01 3.06 -48.17
CA PRO A 503 1.49 2.11 -47.13
C PRO A 503 2.13 0.75 -47.54
N TYR A 504 3.18 0.32 -46.80
CA TYR A 504 3.70 -1.07 -46.56
C TYR A 504 4.86 -1.01 -45.51
N SER A 505 5.28 -2.03 -44.72
CA SER A 505 4.67 -3.30 -44.21
C SER A 505 5.61 -4.09 -43.24
N LEU A 506 5.09 -4.65 -42.13
CA LEU A 506 5.51 -5.92 -41.42
C LEU A 506 6.92 -6.02 -40.73
N THR A 507 7.23 -6.79 -39.66
CA THR A 507 6.58 -7.29 -38.39
C THR A 507 7.63 -8.01 -37.47
N GLU A 508 7.51 -7.85 -36.13
CA GLU A 508 7.80 -8.76 -34.97
C GLU A 508 9.07 -9.68 -34.81
N THR A 509 9.58 -9.76 -33.56
CA THR A 509 9.78 -10.99 -32.69
C THR A 509 11.13 -11.09 -31.92
N ARG A 510 11.11 -11.27 -30.58
CA ARG A 510 11.90 -12.27 -29.76
C ARG A 510 11.92 -12.00 -28.22
N PHE A 511 11.48 -12.99 -27.43
CA PHE A 511 11.73 -13.17 -25.98
C PHE A 511 11.64 -14.69 -25.67
N MET A 512 12.18 -15.18 -24.54
CA MET A 512 12.15 -16.59 -24.04
C MET A 512 13.31 -17.58 -24.40
N GLU A 513 14.59 -17.19 -24.30
CA GLU A 513 15.75 -18.12 -24.40
C GLU A 513 16.60 -18.25 -23.10
N GLY A 514 16.22 -17.63 -21.97
CA GLY A 514 17.17 -17.33 -20.88
C GLY A 514 17.40 -18.31 -19.71
N TYR A 515 16.70 -19.44 -19.59
CA TYR A 515 16.59 -20.15 -18.28
C TYR A 515 16.94 -21.66 -18.24
N ALA A 516 17.64 -22.21 -19.24
CA ALA A 516 17.87 -23.66 -19.35
C ALA A 516 19.26 -24.19 -18.89
N GLU A 517 20.21 -23.34 -18.45
CA GLU A 517 21.63 -23.72 -18.35
C GLU A 517 22.23 -23.86 -16.93
N ILE A 518 21.42 -23.93 -15.87
CA ILE A 518 21.93 -24.16 -14.50
C ILE A 518 21.33 -25.45 -13.94
N PHE A 519 22.16 -26.25 -13.23
CA PHE A 519 21.90 -27.60 -12.67
C PHE A 519 22.14 -28.82 -13.60
N ALA A 520 23.32 -28.88 -14.23
CA ALA A 520 23.84 -30.08 -14.88
C ALA A 520 25.21 -30.53 -14.32
N GLU A 521 25.29 -30.80 -13.01
CA GLU A 521 26.41 -31.53 -12.39
C GLU A 521 25.90 -32.34 -11.18
N ASN A 522 26.52 -33.51 -10.93
CA ASN A 522 26.16 -34.53 -9.93
C ASN A 522 24.87 -35.34 -10.19
N ALA A 523 25.06 -36.55 -10.73
CA ALA A 523 24.13 -37.68 -10.71
C ALA A 523 24.89 -38.94 -10.25
N GLU A 524 24.31 -39.74 -9.37
CA GLU A 524 24.93 -40.96 -8.82
C GLU A 524 23.99 -42.16 -9.00
N THR A 525 24.19 -42.92 -10.09
CA THR A 525 24.04 -44.40 -10.24
C THR A 525 23.78 -44.79 -11.70
N ASP A 526 24.29 -45.95 -12.13
CA ASP A 526 24.21 -46.40 -13.54
C ASP A 526 22.78 -46.62 -14.07
N ALA A 527 21.79 -46.77 -13.19
CA ALA A 527 20.38 -46.88 -13.56
C ALA A 527 19.74 -45.53 -13.92
N GLU A 528 20.15 -44.42 -13.28
CA GLU A 528 19.69 -43.08 -13.68
C GLU A 528 20.23 -42.69 -15.06
N THR A 529 21.49 -43.04 -15.35
CA THR A 529 22.13 -42.77 -16.65
C THR A 529 21.37 -43.39 -17.82
N ALA A 530 20.83 -44.61 -17.65
CA ALA A 530 20.03 -45.28 -18.67
C ALA A 530 18.66 -44.60 -18.88
N ASN A 531 17.92 -44.32 -17.80
CA ASN A 531 16.61 -43.65 -17.90
C ASN A 531 16.75 -42.20 -18.43
N TYR A 532 17.82 -41.49 -18.07
CA TYR A 532 18.11 -40.16 -18.61
C TYR A 532 18.53 -40.22 -20.09
N ALA A 533 19.32 -41.21 -20.50
CA ALA A 533 19.63 -41.43 -21.91
C ALA A 533 18.38 -41.77 -22.75
N GLU A 534 17.44 -42.54 -22.20
CA GLU A 534 16.16 -42.88 -22.86
C GLU A 534 15.28 -41.62 -23.04
N PHE A 535 15.15 -40.77 -22.01
CA PHE A 535 14.47 -39.48 -22.09
C PHE A 535 15.18 -38.47 -23.01
N HIS A 536 16.51 -38.44 -22.99
CA HIS A 536 17.32 -37.56 -23.84
C HIS A 536 17.32 -37.99 -25.32
N ALA A 537 17.26 -39.29 -25.59
CA ALA A 537 17.06 -39.83 -26.93
C ALA A 537 15.67 -39.47 -27.49
N LEU A 538 14.62 -39.51 -26.65
CA LEU A 538 13.29 -39.01 -27.02
C LEU A 538 13.32 -37.50 -27.34
N LYS A 539 14.03 -36.72 -26.51
CA LYS A 539 14.25 -35.27 -26.71
C LYS A 539 15.02 -34.96 -28.02
N LEU A 540 16.00 -35.79 -28.38
CA LEU A 540 16.75 -35.68 -29.64
C LEU A 540 15.92 -36.10 -30.87
N ALA A 541 15.18 -37.21 -30.80
CA ALA A 541 14.30 -37.65 -31.88
C ALA A 541 13.19 -36.62 -32.18
N LEU A 542 12.70 -35.92 -31.15
CA LEU A 542 11.78 -34.78 -31.31
C LEU A 542 12.42 -33.56 -31.97
N ARG A 543 13.75 -33.39 -31.91
CA ARG A 543 14.49 -32.38 -32.71
C ARG A 543 14.69 -32.83 -34.16
N GLU A 544 15.08 -34.09 -34.40
CA GLU A 544 15.29 -34.62 -35.76
C GLU A 544 14.01 -34.63 -36.63
N VAL A 545 12.82 -34.80 -36.02
CA VAL A 545 11.53 -34.65 -36.73
C VAL A 545 11.28 -33.21 -37.20
N ASN A 546 11.81 -32.21 -36.50
CA ASN A 546 11.72 -30.79 -36.90
C ASN A 546 12.76 -30.43 -37.98
N ASP A 547 13.96 -31.01 -37.94
CA ASP A 547 15.03 -30.76 -38.93
C ASP A 547 14.80 -31.49 -40.27
N GLY A 548 13.90 -32.48 -40.32
CA GLY A 548 13.59 -33.29 -41.50
C GLY A 548 12.95 -32.56 -42.70
N ILE A 549 12.68 -31.25 -42.61
CA ILE A 549 12.05 -30.45 -43.68
C ILE A 549 13.06 -29.62 -44.49
N VAL A 550 14.29 -29.37 -44.01
CA VAL A 550 15.27 -28.51 -44.70
C VAL A 550 16.47 -29.29 -45.23
N GLY A 551 16.30 -29.83 -46.44
CA GLY A 551 17.38 -30.54 -47.15
C GLY A 551 18.48 -29.62 -47.72
N ALA A 552 19.71 -29.83 -47.25
CA ALA A 552 20.97 -29.71 -47.98
C ALA A 552 21.30 -28.40 -48.76
N ASN A 553 22.12 -27.52 -48.18
CA ASN A 553 23.58 -27.46 -48.47
C ASN A 553 24.30 -26.19 -47.92
N ASN A 554 25.53 -26.39 -47.41
CA ASN A 554 26.62 -25.41 -47.19
C ASN A 554 26.52 -24.34 -46.08
N HIS A 555 26.88 -24.79 -44.87
CA HIS A 555 27.88 -24.21 -43.96
C HIS A 555 27.94 -22.68 -43.72
N SER A 556 27.34 -22.25 -42.61
CA SER A 556 27.92 -21.27 -41.68
C SER A 556 27.60 -21.72 -40.23
N PRO A 557 28.53 -21.67 -39.26
CA PRO A 557 28.33 -22.25 -37.93
C PRO A 557 27.63 -21.29 -36.96
N LEU A 558 26.33 -21.09 -37.16
CA LEU A 558 25.38 -20.70 -36.11
C LEU A 558 24.15 -21.60 -36.28
N GLN A 559 24.15 -22.74 -35.57
CA GLN A 559 22.99 -23.63 -35.57
C GLN A 559 21.83 -22.98 -34.82
N THR A 560 20.65 -23.03 -35.43
CA THR A 560 19.38 -22.59 -34.85
C THR A 560 18.99 -23.48 -33.67
N ASP A 561 18.62 -22.89 -32.54
CA ASP A 561 18.26 -23.68 -31.35
C ASP A 561 16.86 -24.31 -31.52
N GLY A 562 16.83 -25.64 -31.57
CA GLY A 562 15.62 -26.41 -31.85
C GLY A 562 14.68 -26.47 -30.65
N HIS A 563 13.59 -25.70 -30.67
CA HIS A 563 12.49 -25.81 -29.72
C HIS A 563 11.68 -27.10 -29.94
N ILE A 564 11.21 -27.72 -28.86
CA ILE A 564 10.41 -28.95 -28.86
C ILE A 564 8.97 -28.62 -28.48
N ASN A 565 8.00 -29.00 -29.30
CA ASN A 565 6.58 -28.79 -29.02
C ASN A 565 5.98 -29.98 -28.24
N TRP A 566 5.92 -29.85 -26.91
CA TRP A 566 5.41 -30.89 -26.01
C TRP A 566 3.89 -31.12 -26.08
N TYR A 567 3.11 -30.22 -26.71
CA TYR A 567 1.69 -30.45 -26.99
C TYR A 567 1.45 -31.35 -28.20
N ALA A 568 2.42 -31.45 -29.13
CA ALA A 568 2.29 -32.20 -30.38
C ALA A 568 2.77 -33.66 -30.29
N LEU A 569 2.95 -34.20 -29.08
CA LEU A 569 3.39 -35.58 -28.88
C LEU A 569 2.35 -36.58 -29.41
N THR A 570 2.82 -37.60 -30.13
CA THR A 570 1.95 -38.70 -30.56
C THR A 570 1.59 -39.61 -29.38
N PRO A 571 0.45 -40.35 -29.43
CA PRO A 571 0.06 -41.27 -28.36
C PRO A 571 1.13 -42.31 -28.00
N ALA A 572 1.97 -42.73 -28.95
CA ALA A 572 3.07 -43.65 -28.69
C ALA A 572 4.20 -43.02 -27.85
N GLN A 573 4.48 -41.72 -28.06
CA GLN A 573 5.48 -40.98 -27.29
C GLN A 573 4.97 -40.64 -25.87
N ILE A 574 3.66 -40.35 -25.74
CA ILE A 574 2.99 -40.20 -24.44
C ILE A 574 3.07 -41.51 -23.64
N ALA A 575 2.78 -42.65 -24.26
CA ALA A 575 2.90 -43.96 -23.61
C ALA A 575 4.35 -44.32 -23.19
N GLN A 576 5.36 -43.93 -23.99
CA GLN A 576 6.76 -44.04 -23.57
C GLN A 576 7.08 -43.18 -22.35
N LEU A 577 6.60 -41.93 -22.30
CA LEU A 577 6.74 -41.08 -21.12
C LEU A 577 6.06 -41.70 -19.89
N GLN A 578 4.86 -42.28 -20.03
CA GLN A 578 4.15 -42.97 -18.93
C GLN A 578 4.97 -44.15 -18.41
N THR A 579 5.58 -44.93 -19.31
CA THR A 579 6.47 -46.05 -18.96
C THR A 579 7.72 -45.58 -18.19
N ILE A 580 8.21 -44.36 -18.42
CA ILE A 580 9.32 -43.75 -17.66
C ILE A 580 8.82 -43.20 -16.31
N ALA A 581 7.62 -42.64 -16.27
CA ALA A 581 6.96 -42.15 -15.06
C ALA A 581 6.65 -43.27 -14.05
N GLU A 582 6.21 -44.45 -14.52
CA GLU A 582 5.78 -45.57 -13.67
C GLU A 582 6.93 -46.34 -12.99
N ARG A 583 8.19 -46.09 -13.36
CA ARG A 583 9.38 -46.75 -12.76
C ARG A 583 9.76 -46.20 -11.37
N ASN A 584 9.03 -45.20 -10.86
CA ASN A 584 9.04 -44.63 -9.50
C ASN A 584 10.37 -44.20 -8.86
N THR A 585 11.51 -44.24 -9.57
CA THR A 585 12.80 -43.70 -9.06
C THR A 585 13.61 -43.00 -10.15
N GLY A 586 14.30 -41.92 -9.76
CA GLY A 586 15.25 -41.16 -10.57
C GLY A 586 14.69 -39.93 -11.31
N ARG A 587 15.55 -38.96 -11.62
CA ARG A 587 15.13 -37.63 -12.15
C ARG A 587 14.31 -37.69 -13.45
N ALA A 588 14.62 -38.64 -14.34
CA ALA A 588 13.88 -38.83 -15.59
C ALA A 588 12.42 -39.27 -15.37
N SER A 589 12.16 -40.06 -14.33
CA SER A 589 10.79 -40.45 -13.93
C SER A 589 9.98 -39.25 -13.44
N VAL A 590 10.59 -38.37 -12.62
CA VAL A 590 9.97 -37.12 -12.15
C VAL A 590 9.69 -36.15 -13.31
N MET A 591 10.63 -35.97 -14.23
CA MET A 591 10.43 -35.13 -15.42
C MET A 591 9.33 -35.69 -16.34
N ALA A 592 9.27 -37.01 -16.52
CA ALA A 592 8.19 -37.64 -17.28
C ALA A 592 6.82 -37.44 -16.61
N LYS A 593 6.70 -37.67 -15.29
CA LYS A 593 5.49 -37.34 -14.50
C LYS A 593 5.08 -35.87 -14.67
N GLY A 594 6.03 -34.94 -14.62
CA GLY A 594 5.78 -33.52 -14.80
C GLY A 594 5.26 -33.15 -16.19
N VAL A 595 5.89 -33.65 -17.26
CA VAL A 595 5.46 -33.41 -18.65
C VAL A 595 4.08 -34.00 -18.91
N LEU A 596 3.81 -35.21 -18.42
CA LEU A 596 2.52 -35.87 -18.53
C LEU A 596 1.41 -35.14 -17.78
N CYS A 597 1.68 -34.73 -16.54
CA CYS A 597 0.70 -34.06 -15.69
C CYS A 597 0.37 -32.65 -16.21
N PHE A 598 1.38 -31.89 -16.65
CA PHE A 598 1.20 -30.49 -17.08
C PHE A 598 0.69 -30.33 -18.52
N PHE A 599 1.22 -31.10 -19.49
CA PHE A 599 0.86 -30.95 -20.91
C PHE A 599 -0.23 -31.92 -21.38
N HIS A 600 -0.44 -33.03 -20.66
CA HIS A 600 -1.36 -34.12 -21.07
C HIS A 600 -2.34 -34.57 -19.98
N GLY A 601 -2.32 -33.97 -18.79
CA GLY A 601 -3.29 -34.21 -17.70
C GLY A 601 -3.14 -35.55 -16.95
N ILE A 602 -1.99 -36.23 -17.02
CA ILE A 602 -1.78 -37.57 -16.42
C ILE A 602 -0.78 -37.49 -15.25
N CYS A 603 -1.27 -37.68 -14.02
CA CYS A 603 -0.52 -37.50 -12.76
C CYS A 603 -0.54 -38.80 -11.91
N TYR A 604 0.41 -38.96 -10.97
CA TYR A 604 0.61 -40.19 -10.16
C TYR A 604 0.87 -39.83 -8.66
N GLU A 605 0.33 -40.60 -7.71
CA GLU A 605 0.41 -40.36 -6.24
C GLU A 605 1.35 -41.35 -5.48
N ASP A 606 1.43 -41.18 -4.14
CA ASP A 606 2.25 -41.85 -3.09
C ASP A 606 3.52 -41.06 -2.64
N GLU A 607 3.97 -40.99 -1.37
CA GLU A 607 3.68 -41.74 -0.12
C GLU A 607 3.69 -40.81 1.13
N TRP A 608 2.68 -40.85 2.04
CA TRP A 608 2.81 -40.60 3.51
C TRP A 608 1.46 -40.69 4.27
N ASP A 609 1.06 -41.88 4.77
CA ASP A 609 0.48 -42.03 6.12
C ASP A 609 0.35 -43.51 6.55
N ASN A 610 0.31 -43.80 7.86
CA ASN A 610 0.48 -45.18 8.36
C ASN A 610 -0.58 -45.64 9.39
N ALA A 611 -1.53 -46.47 8.92
CA ALA A 611 -2.32 -47.50 9.62
C ALA A 611 -2.89 -47.28 11.06
N GLN A 612 -4.23 -47.21 11.18
CA GLN A 612 -5.11 -48.25 11.79
C GLN A 612 -6.52 -47.73 12.20
N ASN A 613 -7.57 -48.04 11.41
CA ASN A 613 -8.96 -48.21 11.91
C ASN A 613 -9.83 -48.98 10.87
N PRO A 614 -10.52 -50.09 11.19
CA PRO A 614 -11.11 -50.98 10.17
C PRO A 614 -12.64 -50.89 9.96
N TYR A 615 -13.30 -49.76 10.25
CA TYR A 615 -14.75 -49.58 9.96
C TYR A 615 -15.06 -48.18 9.38
N PRO A 616 -16.01 -48.05 8.42
CA PRO A 616 -16.41 -46.76 7.88
C PRO A 616 -17.19 -45.93 8.93
N PRO A 617 -17.00 -44.59 9.00
CA PRO A 617 -17.60 -43.73 10.02
C PRO A 617 -19.04 -43.27 9.70
N TYR A 618 -19.77 -44.04 8.89
CA TYR A 618 -21.15 -43.79 8.48
C TYR A 618 -21.91 -45.11 8.35
N ASP A 619 -23.22 -45.10 8.65
CA ASP A 619 -24.09 -46.27 8.54
C ASP A 619 -24.68 -46.39 7.12
N PHE A 620 -25.00 -45.27 6.48
CA PHE A 620 -25.47 -45.21 5.10
C PHE A 620 -25.17 -43.86 4.44
N LYS A 621 -25.43 -43.77 3.13
CA LYS A 621 -25.36 -42.52 2.36
C LYS A 621 -26.59 -42.37 1.46
N ALA A 622 -27.01 -41.13 1.21
CA ALA A 622 -28.15 -40.81 0.36
C ALA A 622 -27.95 -39.46 -0.34
N ALA A 623 -28.53 -39.32 -1.53
CA ALA A 623 -28.56 -38.04 -2.24
C ALA A 623 -29.59 -37.10 -1.62
N ASN A 624 -29.29 -35.80 -1.56
CA ASN A 624 -30.29 -34.75 -1.28
C ASN A 624 -31.13 -34.44 -2.53
N ALA A 625 -31.96 -33.40 -2.47
CA ALA A 625 -32.81 -32.98 -3.59
C ALA A 625 -32.03 -32.46 -4.81
N ASP A 626 -30.82 -31.94 -4.59
CA ASP A 626 -29.95 -31.32 -5.59
C ASP A 626 -28.96 -32.33 -6.22
N GLY A 627 -28.86 -33.53 -5.66
CA GLY A 627 -28.01 -34.63 -6.13
C GLY A 627 -26.76 -34.90 -5.29
N ASP A 628 -26.47 -34.06 -4.29
CA ASP A 628 -25.31 -34.21 -3.40
C ASP A 628 -25.42 -35.48 -2.56
N THR A 629 -24.39 -36.32 -2.58
CA THR A 629 -24.33 -37.50 -1.71
C THR A 629 -23.86 -37.12 -0.30
N LEU A 630 -24.79 -37.19 0.65
CA LEU A 630 -24.53 -36.99 2.07
C LEU A 630 -24.40 -38.34 2.80
N TYR A 631 -23.59 -38.37 3.85
CA TYR A 631 -23.28 -39.55 4.65
C TYR A 631 -23.91 -39.40 6.04
N TYR A 632 -24.50 -40.48 6.54
CA TYR A 632 -25.34 -40.45 7.75
C TYR A 632 -24.93 -41.52 8.75
N ARG A 633 -24.97 -41.14 10.03
CA ARG A 633 -24.84 -42.06 11.17
C ARG A 633 -26.15 -42.10 11.95
N ILE A 634 -26.64 -43.29 12.26
CA ILE A 634 -27.87 -43.51 13.02
C ILE A 634 -27.61 -43.12 14.49
N THR A 635 -28.37 -42.14 14.98
CA THR A 635 -28.33 -41.70 16.37
C THR A 635 -29.46 -42.33 17.21
N SER A 636 -30.55 -42.76 16.57
CA SER A 636 -31.57 -43.62 17.16
C SER A 636 -32.14 -44.61 16.15
N SER A 637 -32.05 -45.90 16.46
CA SER A 637 -32.64 -47.01 15.70
C SER A 637 -34.04 -47.42 16.21
N THR A 638 -34.64 -46.62 17.09
CA THR A 638 -36.01 -46.78 17.61
C THR A 638 -36.74 -45.45 17.56
N ALA A 639 -38.07 -45.46 17.51
CA ALA A 639 -38.87 -44.23 17.36
C ALA A 639 -38.68 -43.26 18.57
N PRO A 640 -38.41 -41.95 18.34
CA PRO A 640 -38.20 -41.30 17.04
C PRO A 640 -36.88 -41.71 16.39
N PHE A 641 -36.95 -42.13 15.12
CA PHE A 641 -35.77 -42.54 14.35
C PHE A 641 -34.98 -41.30 13.93
N THR A 642 -33.69 -41.26 14.26
CA THR A 642 -32.86 -40.06 14.07
C THR A 642 -31.46 -40.39 13.54
N VAL A 643 -30.88 -39.45 12.80
CA VAL A 643 -29.52 -39.52 12.25
C VAL A 643 -28.74 -38.22 12.47
N ALA A 644 -27.41 -38.31 12.34
CA ALA A 644 -26.50 -37.18 12.19
C ALA A 644 -25.83 -37.23 10.82
N VAL A 645 -25.52 -36.06 10.24
CA VAL A 645 -24.63 -35.97 9.06
C VAL A 645 -23.19 -36.17 9.51
N THR A 646 -22.45 -37.04 8.81
CA THR A 646 -21.06 -37.44 9.13
C THR A 646 -20.18 -37.40 7.88
N ARG A 647 -18.88 -37.63 8.04
CA ARG A 647 -17.89 -37.62 6.96
C ARG A 647 -17.83 -38.94 6.17
N CYS A 648 -17.43 -38.86 4.91
CA CYS A 648 -16.93 -40.03 4.18
C CYS A 648 -15.52 -40.42 4.70
N HIS A 649 -15.14 -41.68 4.53
CA HIS A 649 -13.77 -42.16 4.78
C HIS A 649 -13.43 -43.28 3.79
N ASP A 650 -13.23 -42.90 2.54
CA ASP A 650 -12.44 -43.69 1.61
C ASP A 650 -11.00 -43.18 1.68
N SER A 651 -10.05 -44.09 1.95
CA SER A 651 -8.68 -43.75 2.28
C SER A 651 -7.84 -43.42 1.04
N ALA A 652 -7.88 -42.15 0.62
CA ALA A 652 -6.86 -41.49 -0.22
C ALA A 652 -7.04 -39.96 -0.30
N THR A 653 -8.27 -39.45 -0.19
CA THR A 653 -8.57 -38.04 -0.47
C THR A 653 -9.34 -37.35 0.67
N TYR A 654 -8.85 -36.18 1.10
CA TYR A 654 -9.50 -35.33 2.11
C TYR A 654 -10.71 -34.53 1.59
N ALA A 655 -11.31 -34.97 0.49
CA ALA A 655 -12.49 -34.37 -0.11
C ALA A 655 -13.68 -35.33 0.01
N LEU A 656 -14.84 -34.80 0.43
CA LEU A 656 -16.09 -35.35 -0.08
C LEU A 656 -16.03 -35.20 -1.60
N GLN A 657 -16.01 -36.31 -2.34
CA GLN A 657 -16.25 -36.29 -3.79
C GLN A 657 -17.72 -35.96 -4.05
N LEU A 658 -18.08 -34.70 -3.79
CA LEU A 658 -19.21 -34.05 -4.41
C LEU A 658 -18.81 -33.81 -5.87
N SER A 659 -19.45 -34.56 -6.78
CA SER A 659 -19.30 -34.42 -8.22
C SER A 659 -19.99 -33.13 -8.70
N LEU A 660 -19.49 -31.98 -8.26
CA LEU A 660 -19.98 -30.67 -8.65
C LEU A 660 -19.32 -30.24 -9.96
N SER A 661 -19.97 -30.63 -11.06
CA SER A 661 -19.81 -29.93 -12.33
C SER A 661 -20.55 -28.58 -12.25
N ASP A 662 -19.91 -27.55 -12.81
CA ASP A 662 -20.37 -26.16 -12.88
C ASP A 662 -20.30 -25.33 -11.58
N TYR A 663 -20.24 -24.02 -11.76
CA TYR A 663 -19.84 -23.02 -10.76
C TYR A 663 -20.97 -22.66 -9.77
N ASP A 664 -21.41 -23.62 -8.96
CA ASP A 664 -22.16 -23.32 -7.73
C ASP A 664 -21.80 -24.31 -6.60
N THR A 665 -21.74 -23.81 -5.36
CA THR A 665 -20.98 -24.46 -4.26
C THR A 665 -21.76 -24.52 -2.94
N LEU A 666 -23.06 -24.79 -3.08
CA LEU A 666 -24.04 -24.94 -2.00
C LEU A 666 -24.28 -26.43 -1.70
N VAL A 667 -24.37 -26.79 -0.42
CA VAL A 667 -24.83 -28.12 0.03
C VAL A 667 -26.08 -27.96 0.90
N VAL A 668 -27.17 -28.64 0.53
CA VAL A 668 -28.43 -28.62 1.30
C VAL A 668 -28.59 -29.92 2.10
N VAL A 669 -28.66 -29.81 3.43
CA VAL A 669 -28.95 -30.94 4.32
C VAL A 669 -30.47 -31.08 4.47
N PRO A 670 -31.07 -32.25 4.15
CA PRO A 670 -32.52 -32.43 4.24
C PRO A 670 -32.98 -32.63 5.69
N GLU A 671 -34.21 -32.20 6.02
CA GLU A 671 -34.82 -32.40 7.34
C GLU A 671 -35.04 -33.88 7.69
N THR A 672 -35.31 -34.71 6.68
CA THR A 672 -35.48 -36.16 6.81
C THR A 672 -34.79 -36.91 5.68
N VAL A 673 -34.34 -38.13 5.98
CA VAL A 673 -33.72 -39.04 5.00
C VAL A 673 -34.27 -40.46 5.18
N SER A 674 -34.49 -41.17 4.07
CA SER A 674 -34.99 -42.55 4.07
C SER A 674 -33.84 -43.55 3.94
N PHE A 675 -33.85 -44.59 4.77
CA PHE A 675 -32.96 -45.75 4.64
C PHE A 675 -33.75 -47.04 4.83
N GLY A 676 -33.91 -47.80 3.74
CA GLY A 676 -34.89 -48.89 3.67
C GLY A 676 -36.33 -48.36 3.73
N GLU A 677 -37.17 -48.98 4.54
CA GLU A 677 -38.56 -48.56 4.78
C GLU A 677 -38.70 -47.53 5.94
N VAL A 678 -37.58 -47.08 6.52
CA VAL A 678 -37.56 -46.19 7.69
C VAL A 678 -37.14 -44.76 7.27
N ILE A 679 -37.91 -43.78 7.73
CA ILE A 679 -37.60 -42.34 7.60
C ILE A 679 -36.97 -41.87 8.90
N TYR A 680 -35.79 -41.26 8.82
CA TYR A 680 -35.04 -40.71 9.94
C TYR A 680 -35.06 -39.18 9.87
N SER A 681 -35.25 -38.51 11.02
CA SER A 681 -35.04 -37.06 11.13
C SER A 681 -33.55 -36.74 11.29
N VAL A 682 -33.05 -35.73 10.58
CA VAL A 682 -31.66 -35.28 10.67
C VAL A 682 -31.54 -34.28 11.83
N ILE A 683 -30.97 -34.71 12.95
CA ILE A 683 -30.96 -33.94 14.21
C ILE A 683 -29.61 -33.35 14.61
N ALA A 684 -28.54 -33.70 13.89
CA ALA A 684 -27.19 -33.27 14.24
C ALA A 684 -26.24 -33.26 13.03
N VAL A 685 -25.14 -32.51 13.18
CA VAL A 685 -23.94 -32.60 12.35
C VAL A 685 -22.81 -33.10 13.25
N ASP A 686 -22.16 -34.20 12.90
CA ASP A 686 -21.11 -34.84 13.71
C ASP A 686 -19.77 -34.07 13.67
N GLU A 687 -18.88 -34.44 14.58
CA GLU A 687 -17.50 -33.96 14.62
C GLU A 687 -16.80 -34.12 13.26
N ARG A 688 -16.21 -33.02 12.77
CA ARG A 688 -15.53 -32.92 11.46
C ARG A 688 -16.33 -33.33 10.22
N ALA A 689 -17.68 -33.39 10.27
CA ALA A 689 -18.50 -33.85 9.13
C ALA A 689 -18.22 -33.13 7.79
N PHE A 690 -17.94 -31.82 7.84
CA PHE A 690 -17.60 -30.95 6.70
C PHE A 690 -16.24 -30.25 6.88
N SER A 691 -15.34 -30.81 7.71
CA SER A 691 -14.01 -30.23 7.90
C SER A 691 -13.15 -30.40 6.65
N LEU A 692 -12.21 -29.46 6.43
CA LEU A 692 -11.26 -29.42 5.31
C LEU A 692 -11.89 -29.27 3.91
N GLN A 693 -13.21 -29.08 3.80
CA GLN A 693 -13.90 -29.02 2.51
C GLN A 693 -13.65 -27.69 1.79
N GLN A 694 -12.68 -27.70 0.88
CA GLN A 694 -12.26 -26.51 0.11
C GLN A 694 -13.25 -26.09 -0.98
N GLY A 695 -14.11 -27.01 -1.44
CA GLY A 695 -15.09 -26.77 -2.51
C GLY A 695 -16.47 -26.28 -2.04
N ILE A 696 -16.77 -26.33 -0.74
CA ILE A 696 -18.09 -25.95 -0.20
C ILE A 696 -18.01 -24.51 0.31
N ARG A 697 -18.84 -23.61 -0.23
CA ARG A 697 -18.93 -22.20 0.20
C ARG A 697 -20.14 -21.90 1.08
N THR A 698 -21.19 -22.72 0.97
CA THR A 698 -22.43 -22.57 1.75
C THR A 698 -22.97 -23.94 2.15
N VAL A 699 -23.41 -24.07 3.41
CA VAL A 699 -24.18 -25.24 3.89
C VAL A 699 -25.50 -24.75 4.47
N GLN A 700 -26.62 -25.30 4.01
CA GLN A 700 -27.94 -25.07 4.58
C GLN A 700 -28.32 -26.23 5.50
N LEU A 701 -28.55 -25.94 6.78
CA LEU A 701 -29.02 -26.91 7.77
C LEU A 701 -30.54 -26.77 8.01
N PRO A 702 -31.27 -27.87 8.20
CA PRO A 702 -32.70 -27.86 8.47
C PRO A 702 -32.99 -27.49 9.94
N ALA A 703 -34.19 -27.00 10.21
CA ALA A 703 -34.65 -26.64 11.55
C ALA A 703 -34.78 -27.84 12.53
N SER A 704 -34.58 -29.07 12.06
CA SER A 704 -34.49 -30.26 12.92
C SER A 704 -33.13 -30.41 13.62
N VAL A 705 -32.08 -29.67 13.22
CA VAL A 705 -30.74 -29.79 13.80
C VAL A 705 -30.65 -29.14 15.18
N LEU A 706 -30.38 -29.97 16.19
CA LEU A 706 -30.22 -29.57 17.59
C LEU A 706 -28.75 -29.39 18.01
N ASN A 707 -27.82 -30.10 17.36
CA ASN A 707 -26.41 -30.15 17.75
C ASN A 707 -25.46 -30.06 16.55
N ILE A 708 -24.43 -29.22 16.66
CA ILE A 708 -23.32 -29.14 15.70
C ILE A 708 -22.02 -29.51 16.43
N GLY A 709 -21.35 -30.57 15.96
CA GLY A 709 -20.17 -31.15 16.59
C GLY A 709 -18.91 -30.26 16.60
N ALA A 710 -17.93 -30.68 17.39
CA ALA A 710 -16.61 -30.04 17.43
C ALA A 710 -15.95 -30.09 16.04
N SER A 711 -15.29 -28.99 15.65
CA SER A 711 -14.64 -28.85 14.34
C SER A 711 -15.50 -29.24 13.12
N ALA A 712 -16.85 -29.24 13.22
CA ALA A 712 -17.73 -29.77 12.16
C ALA A 712 -17.50 -29.12 10.79
N PHE A 713 -17.09 -27.85 10.75
CA PHE A 713 -16.79 -27.09 9.54
C PHE A 713 -15.36 -26.54 9.50
N ALA A 714 -14.48 -26.94 10.43
CA ALA A 714 -13.15 -26.36 10.57
C ALA A 714 -12.30 -26.55 9.30
N HIS A 715 -11.54 -25.52 8.91
CA HIS A 715 -10.75 -25.46 7.67
C HIS A 715 -11.58 -25.64 6.38
N SER A 716 -12.87 -25.33 6.37
CA SER A 716 -13.69 -25.30 5.15
C SER A 716 -13.69 -23.91 4.49
N SER A 717 -13.98 -23.86 3.18
CA SER A 717 -14.14 -22.60 2.43
C SER A 717 -15.51 -21.93 2.63
N LEU A 718 -16.22 -22.23 3.72
CA LEU A 718 -17.50 -21.61 4.05
C LEU A 718 -17.38 -20.09 4.13
N LEU A 719 -18.15 -19.39 3.29
CA LEU A 719 -18.33 -17.94 3.32
C LEU A 719 -19.56 -17.55 4.12
N ASN A 720 -20.63 -18.34 4.01
CA ASN A 720 -21.93 -18.10 4.64
C ASN A 720 -22.40 -19.35 5.38
N PHE A 721 -22.87 -19.16 6.61
CA PHE A 721 -23.49 -20.20 7.41
C PHE A 721 -24.61 -19.58 8.26
N ILE A 722 -25.72 -20.31 8.44
CA ILE A 722 -26.82 -19.91 9.32
C ILE A 722 -26.99 -21.03 10.34
N ILE A 723 -26.82 -20.70 11.63
CA ILE A 723 -27.11 -21.65 12.71
C ILE A 723 -28.64 -21.72 12.87
N PRO A 724 -29.27 -22.91 12.75
CA PRO A 724 -30.71 -23.04 12.94
C PRO A 724 -31.16 -22.56 14.32
N ALA A 725 -32.28 -21.84 14.40
CA ALA A 725 -32.83 -21.30 15.66
C ALA A 725 -33.29 -22.36 16.68
N THR A 726 -33.14 -23.65 16.35
CA THR A 726 -33.39 -24.81 17.21
C THR A 726 -32.09 -25.45 17.74
N THR A 727 -30.93 -25.09 17.20
CA THR A 727 -29.62 -25.64 17.59
C THR A 727 -29.25 -25.16 18.99
N THR A 728 -29.24 -26.07 19.96
CA THR A 728 -28.91 -25.80 21.38
C THR A 728 -27.44 -25.97 21.71
N PHE A 729 -26.64 -26.52 20.80
CA PHE A 729 -25.22 -26.83 21.03
C PHE A 729 -24.35 -26.64 19.79
N VAL A 730 -23.25 -25.92 19.96
CA VAL A 730 -22.15 -25.77 18.99
C VAL A 730 -20.85 -26.14 19.72
N GLY A 731 -20.07 -27.04 19.14
CA GLY A 731 -18.86 -27.59 19.75
C GLY A 731 -17.62 -26.67 19.73
N ASP A 732 -16.53 -27.21 20.30
CA ASP A 732 -15.22 -26.57 20.27
C ASP A 732 -14.72 -26.42 18.83
N SER A 733 -14.16 -25.26 18.51
CA SER A 733 -13.56 -24.96 17.20
C SER A 733 -14.44 -25.27 15.97
N THR A 734 -15.77 -25.28 16.10
CA THR A 734 -16.71 -25.71 15.03
C THR A 734 -16.48 -24.98 13.70
N PHE A 735 -16.19 -23.68 13.71
CA PHE A 735 -15.93 -22.86 12.53
C PHE A 735 -14.46 -22.41 12.42
N ALA A 736 -13.55 -22.99 13.20
CA ALA A 736 -12.16 -22.53 13.22
C ALA A 736 -11.50 -22.62 11.83
N TYR A 737 -10.76 -21.57 11.44
CA TYR A 737 -10.14 -21.43 10.12
C TYR A 737 -11.12 -21.54 8.95
N THR A 738 -12.34 -21.02 9.10
CA THR A 738 -13.28 -20.83 7.98
C THR A 738 -13.25 -19.40 7.45
N LEU A 739 -13.82 -19.20 6.26
CA LEU A 739 -13.91 -17.90 5.59
C LEU A 739 -15.21 -17.15 5.91
N VAL A 740 -15.90 -17.49 7.02
CA VAL A 740 -17.21 -16.91 7.35
C VAL A 740 -17.09 -15.41 7.60
N GLU A 741 -17.80 -14.60 6.81
CA GLU A 741 -17.70 -13.14 6.89
C GLU A 741 -18.53 -12.55 8.04
N SER A 742 -19.66 -13.19 8.33
CA SER A 742 -20.57 -12.83 9.41
C SER A 742 -21.20 -14.05 10.06
N MET A 743 -21.59 -13.91 11.33
CA MET A 743 -22.27 -14.96 12.09
C MET A 743 -23.28 -14.35 13.07
N GLU A 744 -24.44 -14.98 13.19
CA GLU A 744 -25.39 -14.74 14.27
C GLU A 744 -25.38 -15.93 15.22
N ILE A 745 -25.38 -15.67 16.53
CA ILE A 745 -25.51 -16.67 17.59
C ILE A 745 -26.93 -16.61 18.15
N PRO A 746 -27.79 -17.60 17.84
CA PRO A 746 -29.13 -17.70 18.40
C PRO A 746 -29.14 -17.74 19.94
N GLY A 747 -30.13 -17.08 20.55
CA GLY A 747 -30.27 -16.97 22.01
C GLY A 747 -30.51 -18.29 22.76
N ASN A 748 -30.84 -19.37 22.05
CA ASN A 748 -30.95 -20.72 22.61
C ASN A 748 -29.60 -21.46 22.74
N ILE A 749 -28.47 -20.80 22.45
CA ILE A 749 -27.11 -21.28 22.69
C ILE A 749 -26.55 -20.59 23.95
N PRO A 750 -26.61 -21.24 25.14
CA PRO A 750 -26.24 -20.57 26.40
C PRO A 750 -24.72 -20.39 26.58
N VAL A 751 -23.90 -21.16 25.85
CA VAL A 751 -22.44 -21.15 25.98
C VAL A 751 -21.81 -21.19 24.58
N LEU A 752 -20.96 -20.22 24.26
CA LEU A 752 -20.03 -20.34 23.14
C LEU A 752 -18.77 -21.07 23.60
N LYS A 753 -18.40 -22.10 22.84
CA LYS A 753 -17.36 -23.07 23.20
C LYS A 753 -15.96 -22.59 22.85
N THR A 754 -14.96 -23.22 23.48
CA THR A 754 -13.56 -22.81 23.35
C THR A 754 -13.15 -22.80 21.87
N GLY A 755 -12.62 -21.65 21.45
CA GLY A 755 -12.12 -21.43 20.09
C GLY A 755 -13.12 -21.58 18.94
N THR A 756 -14.45 -21.55 19.16
CA THR A 756 -15.47 -21.78 18.10
C THR A 756 -15.22 -21.02 16.79
N PHE A 757 -14.68 -19.79 16.87
CA PHE A 757 -14.32 -18.96 15.71
C PHE A 757 -12.82 -18.67 15.56
N VAL A 758 -11.90 -19.46 16.14
CA VAL A 758 -10.45 -19.20 16.04
C VAL A 758 -9.97 -19.14 14.59
N GLY A 759 -9.22 -18.10 14.22
CA GLY A 759 -8.67 -17.96 12.87
C GLY A 759 -9.75 -17.80 11.80
N CYS A 760 -10.94 -17.32 12.16
CA CYS A 760 -11.91 -16.85 11.18
C CYS A 760 -11.49 -15.46 10.71
N TYR A 761 -10.42 -15.40 9.91
CA TYR A 761 -9.80 -14.15 9.44
C TYR A 761 -10.76 -13.27 8.63
N SER A 762 -11.87 -13.82 8.12
CA SER A 762 -12.94 -13.07 7.44
C SER A 762 -14.04 -12.56 8.38
N LEU A 763 -14.16 -13.10 9.60
CA LEU A 763 -15.28 -12.82 10.50
C LEU A 763 -15.19 -11.39 11.05
N SER A 764 -15.99 -10.52 10.46
CA SER A 764 -16.01 -9.07 10.74
C SER A 764 -17.26 -8.63 11.51
N SER A 765 -18.35 -9.38 11.39
CA SER A 765 -19.61 -9.14 12.10
C SER A 765 -20.05 -10.37 12.89
N LEU A 766 -20.22 -10.22 14.20
CA LEU A 766 -20.72 -11.27 15.09
C LEU A 766 -21.87 -10.73 15.94
N ILE A 767 -23.08 -11.23 15.71
CA ILE A 767 -24.26 -10.87 16.48
C ILE A 767 -24.43 -11.87 17.63
N LEU A 768 -24.41 -11.37 18.87
CA LEU A 768 -24.60 -12.15 20.08
C LEU A 768 -25.98 -11.85 20.67
N ASN A 769 -26.96 -12.73 20.44
CA ASN A 769 -28.33 -12.48 20.89
C ASN A 769 -28.54 -12.75 22.40
N GLU A 770 -29.60 -12.14 22.94
CA GLU A 770 -30.08 -12.39 24.30
C GLU A 770 -30.38 -13.87 24.54
N GLY A 771 -29.84 -14.40 25.64
CA GLY A 771 -29.87 -15.81 26.04
C GLY A 771 -28.47 -16.44 26.14
N LEU A 772 -27.45 -15.86 25.51
CA LEU A 772 -26.05 -16.23 25.69
C LEU A 772 -25.54 -15.86 27.09
N GLN A 773 -25.02 -16.82 27.86
CA GLN A 773 -24.61 -16.64 29.27
C GLN A 773 -23.10 -16.70 29.50
N GLU A 774 -22.36 -17.52 28.72
CA GLU A 774 -20.92 -17.75 28.92
C GLU A 774 -20.16 -17.76 27.59
N ILE A 775 -19.06 -17.01 27.56
CA ILE A 775 -18.08 -16.98 26.47
C ILE A 775 -16.77 -17.59 27.01
N GLU A 776 -16.39 -18.75 26.47
CA GLU A 776 -15.15 -19.46 26.81
C GLU A 776 -13.90 -18.83 26.17
N GLU A 777 -12.75 -19.49 26.29
CA GLU A 777 -11.44 -18.93 25.95
C GLU A 777 -11.17 -18.91 24.44
N ASN A 778 -10.38 -17.91 24.02
CA ASN A 778 -9.84 -17.75 22.66
C ASN A 778 -10.84 -17.72 21.50
N ILE A 779 -12.15 -17.61 21.75
CA ILE A 779 -13.21 -17.61 20.73
C ILE A 779 -12.98 -16.57 19.64
N PHE A 780 -12.45 -15.41 20.02
CA PHE A 780 -12.20 -14.28 19.11
C PHE A 780 -10.73 -14.20 18.63
N SER A 781 -9.87 -15.20 18.91
CA SER A 781 -8.46 -15.12 18.52
C SER A 781 -8.29 -15.20 16.99
N SER A 782 -7.59 -14.21 16.43
CA SER A 782 -7.32 -14.07 14.99
C SER A 782 -8.56 -13.84 14.11
N ASN A 783 -9.48 -12.98 14.58
CA ASN A 783 -10.70 -12.57 13.86
C ASN A 783 -10.72 -11.06 13.61
N CYS A 784 -11.61 -10.59 12.74
CA CYS A 784 -11.66 -9.20 12.25
C CYS A 784 -12.81 -8.35 12.82
N ILE A 785 -13.40 -8.78 13.94
CA ILE A 785 -14.51 -8.10 14.62
C ILE A 785 -14.07 -6.72 15.14
N GLN A 786 -14.64 -5.64 14.58
CA GLN A 786 -14.30 -4.25 14.92
C GLN A 786 -15.10 -3.71 16.12
N THR A 787 -16.30 -4.23 16.35
CA THR A 787 -17.17 -3.85 17.48
C THR A 787 -17.80 -5.09 18.05
N LEU A 788 -17.70 -5.26 19.38
CA LEU A 788 -18.29 -6.39 20.08
C LEU A 788 -19.37 -5.88 21.04
N VAL A 789 -20.62 -6.23 20.73
CA VAL A 789 -21.79 -5.91 21.55
C VAL A 789 -22.12 -7.14 22.39
N PHE A 790 -22.00 -7.02 23.71
CA PHE A 790 -22.33 -8.09 24.64
C PHE A 790 -23.79 -7.96 25.10
N PRO A 791 -24.61 -9.03 25.01
CA PRO A 791 -26.00 -9.02 25.45
C PRO A 791 -26.10 -8.93 26.97
N ALA A 792 -27.23 -8.42 27.45
CA ALA A 792 -27.54 -8.31 28.88
C ALA A 792 -27.66 -9.69 29.57
N SER A 793 -27.93 -10.76 28.83
CA SER A 793 -27.87 -12.14 29.34
C SER A 793 -26.47 -12.64 29.72
N LEU A 794 -25.39 -11.97 29.31
CA LEU A 794 -24.03 -12.43 29.58
C LEU A 794 -23.74 -12.41 31.09
N ARG A 795 -23.12 -13.48 31.60
CA ARG A 795 -22.73 -13.64 33.02
C ARG A 795 -21.26 -13.93 33.22
N LYS A 796 -20.56 -14.49 32.23
CA LYS A 796 -19.13 -14.81 32.31
C LYS A 796 -18.40 -14.54 31.00
N PHE A 797 -17.28 -13.86 31.10
CA PHE A 797 -16.34 -13.64 30.00
C PHE A 797 -14.94 -14.11 30.42
N ARG A 798 -14.46 -15.22 29.83
CA ARG A 798 -13.11 -15.74 30.06
C ARG A 798 -12.07 -14.94 29.25
N PRO A 799 -10.79 -14.92 29.68
CA PRO A 799 -9.85 -13.95 29.15
C PRO A 799 -9.39 -14.26 27.73
N LEU A 800 -9.12 -13.20 26.97
CA LEU A 800 -8.44 -13.24 25.67
C LEU A 800 -6.95 -13.50 25.90
N THR A 801 -6.55 -14.78 26.02
CA THR A 801 -5.23 -15.15 26.55
C THR A 801 -4.08 -14.95 25.57
N SER A 802 -4.32 -15.04 24.26
CA SER A 802 -3.35 -14.67 23.22
C SER A 802 -4.00 -14.51 21.85
N GLY A 803 -3.96 -13.30 21.30
CA GLY A 803 -4.45 -12.96 19.97
C GLY A 803 -4.55 -11.45 19.79
N ASN A 804 -4.01 -10.92 18.69
CA ASN A 804 -4.15 -9.51 18.34
C ASN A 804 -5.56 -9.30 17.77
N LEU A 805 -6.43 -8.64 18.53
CA LEU A 805 -7.83 -8.47 18.15
C LEU A 805 -8.11 -7.01 17.75
N PRO A 806 -8.55 -6.73 16.51
CA PRO A 806 -8.76 -5.37 16.00
C PRO A 806 -10.08 -4.74 16.49
N CYS A 807 -10.63 -5.20 17.61
CA CYS A 807 -11.87 -4.67 18.16
C CYS A 807 -11.61 -3.28 18.74
N LYS A 808 -12.16 -2.26 18.07
CA LYS A 808 -12.03 -0.83 18.44
C LYS A 808 -13.05 -0.39 19.46
N ARG A 809 -14.20 -1.07 19.57
CA ARG A 809 -15.27 -0.71 20.50
C ARG A 809 -15.91 -1.92 21.17
N ILE A 810 -15.98 -1.91 22.50
CA ILE A 810 -16.83 -2.82 23.27
C ILE A 810 -18.05 -2.08 23.76
N VAL A 811 -19.22 -2.71 23.64
CA VAL A 811 -20.49 -2.22 24.19
C VAL A 811 -21.09 -3.27 25.10
N PHE A 812 -21.28 -2.93 26.38
CA PHE A 812 -22.07 -3.76 27.31
C PHE A 812 -23.52 -3.29 27.28
N GLN A 813 -24.44 -4.11 26.76
CA GLN A 813 -25.85 -3.74 26.74
C GLN A 813 -26.42 -3.70 28.16
N SER A 814 -27.40 -2.81 28.36
CA SER A 814 -28.12 -2.66 29.62
C SER A 814 -29.60 -3.01 29.41
N ASP A 815 -30.03 -4.10 30.01
CA ASP A 815 -31.43 -4.30 30.38
C ASP A 815 -31.54 -4.41 31.91
N SER A 816 -32.78 -4.39 32.40
CA SER A 816 -33.14 -4.36 33.82
C SER A 816 -32.85 -5.69 34.55
N LEU A 817 -31.56 -5.99 34.67
CA LEU A 817 -31.00 -7.08 35.47
C LEU A 817 -31.17 -6.83 36.97
N HIS A 818 -31.19 -7.91 37.77
CA HIS A 818 -31.22 -7.78 39.21
C HIS A 818 -29.86 -7.24 39.71
N PRO A 819 -29.79 -6.44 40.79
CA PRO A 819 -28.50 -5.97 41.34
C PRO A 819 -27.52 -7.08 41.74
N ASP A 820 -27.98 -8.33 41.82
CA ASP A 820 -27.19 -9.53 42.12
C ASP A 820 -26.69 -10.28 40.87
N ASP A 821 -27.14 -9.91 39.66
CA ASP A 821 -26.69 -10.47 38.36
C ASP A 821 -25.28 -9.95 38.02
N THR A 822 -24.28 -10.40 38.76
CA THR A 822 -22.89 -9.97 38.58
C THR A 822 -22.26 -10.57 37.31
N LEU A 823 -21.82 -9.69 36.39
CA LEU A 823 -20.99 -10.08 35.25
C LEU A 823 -19.57 -10.40 35.73
N PHE A 824 -19.17 -11.67 35.67
CA PHE A 824 -17.81 -12.08 35.97
C PHE A 824 -16.88 -11.82 34.77
N LEU A 825 -16.12 -10.74 34.87
CA LEU A 825 -14.99 -10.44 33.98
C LEU A 825 -13.70 -11.03 34.58
N ALA A 826 -12.99 -11.87 33.82
CA ALA A 826 -11.71 -12.43 34.27
C ALA A 826 -10.61 -11.34 34.37
N PRO A 827 -9.59 -11.50 35.24
CA PRO A 827 -8.42 -10.63 35.27
C PRO A 827 -7.75 -10.55 33.88
N SER A 828 -7.33 -9.34 33.47
CA SER A 828 -6.75 -9.08 32.14
C SER A 828 -7.64 -9.47 30.93
N CYS A 829 -8.97 -9.58 31.09
CA CYS A 829 -9.85 -10.07 30.03
C CYS A 829 -9.78 -9.30 28.70
N PHE A 830 -9.47 -7.99 28.74
CA PHE A 830 -9.32 -7.16 27.54
C PHE A 830 -7.86 -7.01 27.08
N ARG A 831 -6.87 -7.65 27.72
CA ARG A 831 -5.44 -7.44 27.41
C ARG A 831 -5.05 -7.73 25.96
N GLY A 832 -5.74 -8.66 25.28
CA GLY A 832 -5.55 -8.91 23.83
C GLY A 832 -6.01 -7.76 22.91
N LEU A 833 -6.71 -6.76 23.45
CA LEU A 833 -7.23 -5.59 22.74
C LEU A 833 -6.36 -4.33 22.89
N SER A 834 -5.25 -4.43 23.62
CA SER A 834 -4.54 -3.25 24.15
C SER A 834 -3.93 -2.33 23.08
N GLN A 835 -3.77 -2.82 21.85
CA GLN A 835 -3.26 -2.04 20.72
C GLN A 835 -4.36 -1.40 19.85
N HIS A 836 -5.62 -1.83 19.97
CA HIS A 836 -6.71 -1.44 19.04
C HIS A 836 -7.95 -0.88 19.69
N LEU A 837 -8.23 -1.18 20.97
CA LEU A 837 -9.46 -0.70 21.62
C LEU A 837 -9.38 0.81 21.82
N GLN A 838 -10.33 1.51 21.19
CA GLN A 838 -10.47 2.96 21.21
C GLN A 838 -11.53 3.39 22.23
N GLN A 839 -12.62 2.63 22.34
CA GLN A 839 -13.78 2.98 23.16
C GLN A 839 -14.33 1.77 23.94
N VAL A 840 -14.80 2.02 25.16
CA VAL A 840 -15.56 1.05 25.97
C VAL A 840 -16.80 1.72 26.52
N ASP A 841 -17.97 1.24 26.13
CA ASP A 841 -19.24 1.67 26.69
C ASP A 841 -19.66 0.67 27.78
N PHE A 842 -19.47 1.07 29.05
CA PHE A 842 -19.97 0.30 30.18
C PHE A 842 -21.46 0.56 30.41
N SER A 843 -22.18 -0.46 30.91
CA SER A 843 -23.51 -0.29 31.47
C SER A 843 -23.46 -0.01 32.98
N ASP A 844 -24.49 0.67 33.51
CA ASP A 844 -24.66 0.93 34.96
C ASP A 844 -24.81 -0.34 35.84
N ASN A 845 -24.88 -1.51 35.21
CA ASN A 845 -24.86 -2.81 35.88
C ASN A 845 -23.43 -3.25 36.27
N ILE A 846 -22.38 -2.63 35.73
CA ILE A 846 -20.99 -2.94 36.05
C ILE A 846 -20.56 -2.09 37.26
N PHE A 847 -20.50 -2.70 38.44
CA PHE A 847 -20.09 -2.01 39.69
C PHE A 847 -18.71 -2.45 40.22
N GLN A 848 -18.03 -3.37 39.53
CA GLN A 848 -16.66 -3.80 39.81
C GLN A 848 -15.91 -4.04 38.50
N LEU A 849 -14.62 -3.69 38.47
CA LEU A 849 -13.68 -4.05 37.40
C LEU A 849 -12.65 -5.06 37.95
N PRO A 850 -12.16 -6.01 37.15
CA PRO A 850 -11.14 -6.94 37.60
C PRO A 850 -9.72 -6.34 37.46
N ASN A 851 -8.78 -6.89 38.23
CA ASN A 851 -7.38 -6.48 38.20
C ASN A 851 -6.79 -6.54 36.77
N SER A 852 -5.98 -5.54 36.43
CA SER A 852 -5.29 -5.42 35.14
C SER A 852 -6.19 -5.45 33.89
N CYS A 853 -7.49 -5.12 33.99
CA CYS A 853 -8.41 -5.22 32.85
C CYS A 853 -7.99 -4.40 31.61
N PHE A 854 -7.45 -3.19 31.81
CA PHE A 854 -6.91 -2.33 30.74
C PHE A 854 -5.38 -2.20 30.78
N ALA A 855 -4.65 -3.16 31.35
CA ALA A 855 -3.20 -3.06 31.43
C ALA A 855 -2.52 -3.22 30.04
N GLY A 856 -1.60 -2.31 29.70
CA GLY A 856 -0.83 -2.28 28.46
C GLY A 856 -1.52 -1.56 27.29
N PHE A 857 -2.54 -0.75 27.54
CA PHE A 857 -3.39 -0.15 26.50
C PHE A 857 -2.82 1.13 25.94
N ARG A 858 -2.62 1.19 24.61
CA ARG A 858 -2.03 2.33 23.90
C ARG A 858 -2.93 2.94 22.83
N GLY A 859 -4.05 2.28 22.52
CA GLY A 859 -5.00 2.70 21.48
C GLY A 859 -6.22 3.48 21.97
N LEU A 860 -6.36 3.76 23.27
CA LEU A 860 -7.54 4.40 23.85
C LEU A 860 -7.55 5.91 23.53
N VAL A 861 -8.22 6.24 22.41
CA VAL A 861 -8.38 7.60 21.91
C VAL A 861 -9.68 8.23 22.42
N GLY A 862 -9.56 9.32 23.17
CA GLY A 862 -10.69 9.99 23.83
C GLY A 862 -10.85 9.61 25.30
N THR A 863 -11.91 10.12 25.93
CA THR A 863 -12.16 9.97 27.36
C THR A 863 -12.73 8.59 27.69
N VAL A 864 -12.08 7.86 28.59
CA VAL A 864 -12.60 6.63 29.19
C VAL A 864 -13.53 6.99 30.35
N THR A 865 -14.84 6.93 30.14
CA THR A 865 -15.83 7.09 31.22
C THR A 865 -15.97 5.77 31.99
N LEU A 866 -15.61 5.78 33.27
CA LEU A 866 -15.77 4.61 34.15
C LEU A 866 -17.23 4.41 34.61
N PRO A 867 -17.65 3.19 34.99
CA PRO A 867 -19.02 2.92 35.40
C PRO A 867 -19.48 3.78 36.59
N SER A 868 -20.68 4.35 36.52
CA SER A 868 -21.22 5.35 37.47
C SER A 868 -21.28 4.89 38.94
N ARG A 869 -21.28 3.57 39.18
CA ARG A 869 -21.41 2.92 40.50
C ARG A 869 -20.10 2.31 41.01
N LEU A 870 -18.97 2.51 40.32
CA LEU A 870 -17.67 1.95 40.70
C LEU A 870 -17.09 2.67 41.92
N THR A 871 -16.83 1.94 43.00
CA THR A 871 -16.22 2.49 44.23
C THR A 871 -14.69 2.39 44.28
N VAL A 872 -14.10 1.42 43.56
CA VAL A 872 -12.65 1.16 43.56
C VAL A 872 -12.13 0.96 42.13
N VAL A 873 -11.07 1.67 41.75
CA VAL A 873 -10.27 1.32 40.55
C VAL A 873 -9.25 0.24 40.95
N PRO A 874 -9.31 -0.98 40.40
CA PRO A 874 -8.60 -2.16 40.92
C PRO A 874 -7.11 -2.14 40.62
N TYR A 875 -6.36 -3.04 41.27
CA TYR A 875 -4.91 -3.18 41.10
C TYR A 875 -4.51 -3.26 39.62
N ARG A 876 -3.56 -2.39 39.22
CA ARG A 876 -3.02 -2.28 37.85
C ARG A 876 -4.05 -2.05 36.73
N CYS A 877 -5.24 -1.53 37.04
CA CYS A 877 -6.32 -1.34 36.07
C CYS A 877 -5.84 -0.73 34.73
N PHE A 878 -5.02 0.33 34.79
CA PHE A 878 -4.47 1.08 33.67
C PHE A 878 -2.93 1.09 33.66
N TYR A 879 -2.29 -0.01 34.11
CA TYR A 879 -0.84 -0.15 34.16
C TYR A 879 -0.23 -0.11 32.74
N ASP A 880 0.87 0.60 32.53
CA ASP A 880 1.60 0.71 31.24
C ASP A 880 0.70 1.16 30.07
N CYS A 881 -0.10 2.20 30.29
CA CYS A 881 -1.07 2.70 29.30
C CYS A 881 -0.70 4.07 28.72
N GLU A 882 -1.13 4.32 27.48
CA GLU A 882 -1.17 5.63 26.85
C GLU A 882 -2.65 5.98 26.68
N LEU A 883 -3.13 6.97 27.43
CA LEU A 883 -4.53 7.37 27.52
C LEU A 883 -4.67 8.83 27.06
N PHE A 884 -5.81 9.18 26.46
CA PHE A 884 -6.16 10.60 26.32
C PHE A 884 -6.66 11.14 27.66
N ASP A 885 -7.78 10.63 28.18
CA ASP A 885 -8.42 11.11 29.42
C ASP A 885 -9.19 9.97 30.14
N VAL A 886 -9.44 10.09 31.44
CA VAL A 886 -10.23 9.14 32.25
C VAL A 886 -11.19 9.89 33.17
N GLN A 887 -12.49 9.69 32.96
CA GLN A 887 -13.53 10.23 33.85
C GLN A 887 -13.86 9.22 34.95
N PHE A 888 -13.51 9.57 36.18
CA PHE A 888 -13.88 8.85 37.39
C PHE A 888 -15.32 9.19 37.82
N PRO A 889 -16.09 8.22 38.38
CA PRO A 889 -17.41 8.51 38.92
C PRO A 889 -17.30 9.16 40.30
N SER A 890 -18.30 9.95 40.68
CA SER A 890 -18.38 10.59 42.00
C SER A 890 -18.56 9.60 43.17
N THR A 891 -18.85 8.33 42.87
CA THR A 891 -18.94 7.22 43.84
C THR A 891 -17.58 6.61 44.21
N LEU A 892 -16.50 7.00 43.53
CA LEU A 892 -15.17 6.44 43.71
C LEU A 892 -14.54 6.87 45.04
N ASP A 893 -14.09 5.91 45.84
CA ASP A 893 -13.39 6.16 47.12
C ASP A 893 -11.92 5.74 47.13
N THR A 894 -11.49 4.85 46.22
CA THR A 894 -10.15 4.27 46.23
C THR A 894 -9.57 4.12 44.82
N ILE A 895 -8.35 4.65 44.63
CA ILE A 895 -7.46 4.27 43.51
C ILE A 895 -6.45 3.28 44.09
N ALA A 896 -6.46 2.02 43.64
CA ALA A 896 -5.62 0.97 44.21
C ALA A 896 -4.11 1.10 43.84
N ASP A 897 -3.30 0.15 44.33
CA ASP A 897 -1.89 0.04 44.01
C ASP A 897 -1.62 -0.05 42.49
N GLN A 898 -0.62 0.70 42.02
CA GLN A 898 -0.06 0.64 40.65
C GLN A 898 -1.07 0.87 39.50
N VAL A 899 -2.19 1.55 39.75
CA VAL A 899 -3.27 1.75 38.75
C VAL A 899 -2.78 2.40 37.45
N PHE A 900 -2.00 3.48 37.52
CA PHE A 900 -1.41 4.24 36.39
C PHE A 900 0.13 4.17 36.39
N MET A 901 0.71 3.10 36.94
CA MET A 901 2.17 2.94 36.94
C MET A 901 2.68 2.79 35.50
N ASN A 902 3.73 3.56 35.16
CA ASN A 902 4.31 3.67 33.82
C ASN A 902 3.34 4.16 32.73
N SER A 903 2.30 4.93 33.11
CA SER A 903 1.26 5.37 32.18
C SER A 903 1.36 6.87 31.81
N PHE A 904 0.94 7.20 30.59
CA PHE A 904 0.86 8.55 30.04
C PHE A 904 -0.61 8.97 29.91
N VAL A 905 -0.92 10.22 30.25
CA VAL A 905 -2.25 10.81 30.05
C VAL A 905 -2.08 12.12 29.28
N ASN A 906 -2.71 12.21 28.11
CA ASN A 906 -2.52 13.32 27.16
C ASN A 906 -3.55 14.45 27.30
N HIS A 907 -4.31 14.48 28.40
CA HIS A 907 -5.23 15.58 28.73
C HIS A 907 -4.49 16.68 29.50
N PRO A 908 -4.72 17.98 29.23
CA PRO A 908 -4.01 19.07 29.90
C PRO A 908 -4.27 19.17 31.41
N VAL A 909 -5.38 18.60 31.91
CA VAL A 909 -5.75 18.60 33.32
C VAL A 909 -6.33 17.22 33.69
N PHE A 910 -5.69 16.48 34.61
CA PHE A 910 -6.20 15.20 35.09
C PHE A 910 -6.84 15.36 36.48
N THR A 911 -8.16 15.13 36.58
CA THR A 911 -8.93 15.44 37.79
C THR A 911 -9.16 14.21 38.66
N ILE A 912 -8.87 14.32 39.96
CA ILE A 912 -9.16 13.30 40.99
C ILE A 912 -10.37 13.76 41.82
N PRO A 913 -11.48 13.00 41.86
CA PRO A 913 -12.74 13.48 42.41
C PRO A 913 -12.75 13.57 43.93
N ALA A 914 -13.61 14.45 44.47
CA ALA A 914 -13.64 14.80 45.89
C ALA A 914 -13.96 13.62 46.85
N GLY A 915 -14.49 12.51 46.33
CA GLY A 915 -14.82 11.31 47.11
C GLY A 915 -13.64 10.41 47.50
N ILE A 916 -12.45 10.63 46.91
CA ILE A 916 -11.27 9.77 47.12
C ILE A 916 -10.73 9.88 48.54
N LYS A 917 -10.55 8.73 49.19
CA LYS A 917 -10.02 8.58 50.56
C LYS A 917 -8.62 7.96 50.57
N HIS A 918 -8.30 7.14 49.56
CA HIS A 918 -7.05 6.40 49.47
C HIS A 918 -6.52 6.33 48.04
N ILE A 919 -5.22 6.61 47.88
CA ILE A 919 -4.46 6.43 46.66
C ILE A 919 -3.31 5.46 46.96
N GLY A 920 -3.33 4.30 46.30
CA GLY A 920 -2.46 3.18 46.60
C GLY A 920 -0.98 3.38 46.32
N SER A 921 -0.18 2.42 46.77
CA SER A 921 1.27 2.43 46.59
C SER A 921 1.61 2.41 45.11
N ARG A 922 2.50 3.32 44.70
CA ARG A 922 2.96 3.49 43.31
C ARG A 922 1.83 3.74 42.30
N ALA A 923 0.68 4.27 42.72
CA ALA A 923 -0.49 4.49 41.86
C ALA A 923 -0.15 5.24 40.54
N PHE A 924 0.67 6.29 40.60
CA PHE A 924 1.14 7.09 39.45
C PHE A 924 2.66 6.99 39.26
N TYR A 925 3.29 5.90 39.75
CA TYR A 925 4.74 5.75 39.72
C TYR A 925 5.30 5.65 38.30
N LYS A 926 6.30 6.47 37.97
CA LYS A 926 6.84 6.66 36.61
C LYS A 926 5.77 7.04 35.58
N GLY A 927 4.63 7.57 36.00
CA GLY A 927 3.69 8.19 35.09
C GLY A 927 4.32 9.42 34.44
N ASP A 928 3.83 9.75 33.25
CA ASP A 928 4.20 10.97 32.53
C ASP A 928 2.98 11.90 32.44
N MET A 929 2.73 12.60 33.54
CA MET A 929 1.66 13.59 33.72
C MET A 929 2.29 14.86 34.28
N ALA A 930 1.91 16.02 33.75
CA ALA A 930 2.44 17.31 34.19
C ALA A 930 1.55 17.98 35.25
N PHE A 931 0.23 17.78 35.19
CA PHE A 931 -0.76 18.45 36.04
C PHE A 931 -1.81 17.47 36.56
N ILE A 932 -2.10 17.53 37.86
CA ILE A 932 -3.23 16.84 38.50
C ILE A 932 -4.03 17.85 39.32
N THR A 933 -5.35 17.82 39.21
CA THR A 933 -6.26 18.64 40.03
C THR A 933 -7.01 17.77 41.02
N MET A 934 -6.97 18.14 42.29
CA MET A 934 -7.74 17.49 43.36
C MET A 934 -9.03 18.29 43.61
N GLU A 935 -10.20 17.66 43.50
CA GLU A 935 -11.47 18.31 43.90
C GLU A 935 -11.72 18.26 45.43
N GLY A 936 -11.02 17.38 46.14
CA GLY A 936 -11.26 17.15 47.57
C GLY A 936 -10.64 18.23 48.46
N GLU A 937 -11.43 18.82 49.36
CA GLU A 937 -10.92 19.73 50.40
C GLU A 937 -9.98 19.03 51.41
N GLN A 938 -10.15 17.71 51.59
CA GLN A 938 -9.35 16.89 52.51
C GLN A 938 -8.34 16.03 51.73
N PRO A 939 -7.07 15.96 52.16
CA PRO A 939 -6.07 15.12 51.52
C PRO A 939 -6.37 13.61 51.71
N PRO A 940 -6.41 12.81 50.63
CA PRO A 940 -6.48 11.35 50.76
C PRO A 940 -5.17 10.79 51.32
N THR A 941 -5.25 9.62 51.94
CA THR A 941 -4.06 8.85 52.38
C THR A 941 -3.29 8.31 51.17
N LEU A 942 -1.95 8.37 51.20
CA LEU A 942 -1.11 7.96 50.07
C LEU A 942 -0.26 6.73 50.42
N GLY A 943 -0.24 5.75 49.52
CA GLY A 943 0.70 4.63 49.57
C GLY A 943 2.13 5.02 49.16
N GLU A 944 3.08 4.10 49.36
CA GLU A 944 4.50 4.33 49.10
C GLU A 944 4.72 4.79 47.65
N LYS A 945 5.30 5.99 47.46
CA LYS A 945 5.62 6.57 46.14
C LYS A 945 4.40 6.74 45.21
N ALA A 946 3.21 7.03 45.76
CA ALA A 946 1.98 7.25 44.98
C ALA A 946 2.19 8.21 43.80
N PHE A 947 2.74 9.41 44.04
CA PHE A 947 3.02 10.46 43.04
C PHE A 947 4.53 10.63 42.77
N ASN A 948 5.24 9.56 42.41
CA ASN A 948 6.67 9.63 42.04
C ASN A 948 6.79 9.40 40.52
N THR A 949 6.61 10.47 39.74
CA THR A 949 6.52 10.51 38.26
C THR A 949 7.88 10.67 37.58
N ASN A 950 7.93 10.57 36.25
CA ASN A 950 9.17 10.79 35.48
C ASN A 950 9.47 12.27 35.21
N ARG A 951 8.49 13.16 35.33
CA ARG A 951 8.61 14.62 35.22
C ARG A 951 8.17 15.29 36.53
N THR A 952 8.54 16.56 36.68
CA THR A 952 7.90 17.50 37.62
C THR A 952 6.38 17.43 37.43
N LEU A 953 5.68 17.09 38.50
CA LEU A 953 4.22 17.06 38.56
C LEU A 953 3.75 18.20 39.47
N GLU A 954 2.87 19.04 38.93
CA GLU A 954 2.13 20.02 39.70
C GLU A 954 0.77 19.45 40.13
N ILE A 955 0.44 19.61 41.41
CA ILE A 955 -0.82 19.16 42.00
C ILE A 955 -1.59 20.37 42.52
N THR A 956 -2.65 20.76 41.81
CA THR A 956 -3.53 21.86 42.20
C THR A 956 -4.59 21.36 43.19
N VAL A 957 -4.79 22.09 44.30
CA VAL A 957 -5.82 21.78 45.31
C VAL A 957 -6.79 22.97 45.51
N PRO A 958 -8.00 22.75 46.06
CA PRO A 958 -9.01 23.81 46.16
C PRO A 958 -8.56 24.97 47.06
N CYS A 959 -9.07 26.19 46.79
CA CYS A 959 -8.78 27.39 47.59
C CYS A 959 -8.89 27.12 49.10
N GLY A 960 -7.83 27.39 49.87
CA GLY A 960 -7.78 27.20 51.32
C GLY A 960 -7.46 25.78 51.82
N SER A 961 -7.36 24.78 50.93
CA SER A 961 -7.02 23.39 51.32
C SER A 961 -5.50 23.13 51.42
N LEU A 962 -4.66 23.96 50.79
CA LEU A 962 -3.19 23.80 50.78
C LEU A 962 -2.57 23.55 52.17
N PRO A 963 -2.91 24.28 53.26
CA PRO A 963 -2.33 24.01 54.57
C PRO A 963 -2.65 22.61 55.12
N GLN A 964 -3.80 22.05 54.76
CA GLN A 964 -4.24 20.73 55.20
C GLN A 964 -3.51 19.63 54.42
N TYR A 965 -3.34 19.81 53.11
CA TYR A 965 -2.52 18.94 52.27
C TYR A 965 -1.05 18.95 52.71
N LEU A 966 -0.43 20.12 52.91
CA LEU A 966 0.97 20.21 53.34
C LEU A 966 1.22 19.67 54.77
N ALA A 967 0.20 19.69 55.65
CA ALA A 967 0.29 19.13 56.99
C ALA A 967 0.06 17.61 57.06
N ALA A 968 -0.48 16.99 56.00
CA ALA A 968 -0.70 15.54 55.97
C ALA A 968 0.63 14.79 55.85
N PRO A 969 0.90 13.75 56.68
CA PRO A 969 2.22 13.10 56.73
C PRO A 969 2.72 12.59 55.38
N ASP A 970 1.88 11.88 54.62
CA ASP A 970 2.28 11.29 53.35
C ASP A 970 2.57 12.36 52.28
N TRP A 971 1.80 13.45 52.28
CA TRP A 971 1.94 14.59 51.38
C TRP A 971 3.17 15.45 51.68
N SER A 972 3.49 15.63 52.97
CA SER A 972 4.74 16.28 53.41
C SER A 972 6.01 15.51 53.01
N SER A 973 5.87 14.26 52.56
CA SER A 973 6.95 13.38 52.13
C SER A 973 7.13 13.25 50.61
N LEU A 974 6.39 14.06 49.83
CA LEU A 974 6.51 14.07 48.37
C LEU A 974 7.93 14.45 47.91
N PRO A 975 8.42 13.92 46.76
CA PRO A 975 9.71 14.30 46.21
C PRO A 975 9.80 15.81 45.93
N THR A 976 10.99 16.41 46.10
CA THR A 976 11.20 17.87 45.99
C THR A 976 10.97 18.47 44.59
N HIS A 977 10.73 17.63 43.58
CA HIS A 977 10.35 18.02 42.21
C HIS A 977 8.84 17.96 41.97
N GLN A 978 8.03 17.62 42.98
CA GLN A 978 6.58 17.75 42.93
C GLN A 978 6.16 19.00 43.69
N THR A 979 5.27 19.80 43.10
CA THR A 979 4.78 21.05 43.69
C THR A 979 3.27 20.94 43.94
N VAL A 980 2.84 21.25 45.17
CA VAL A 980 1.42 21.38 45.50
C VAL A 980 1.06 22.86 45.48
N THR A 981 0.13 23.24 44.62
CA THR A 981 -0.25 24.64 44.34
C THR A 981 -1.74 24.85 44.55
N ILE A 982 -2.17 26.11 44.54
CA ILE A 982 -3.58 26.52 44.69
C ILE A 982 -4.10 26.90 43.30
N GLU A 983 -5.39 26.63 43.06
CA GLU A 983 -6.14 27.06 41.87
C GLU A 983 -5.94 28.57 41.58
N GLU A 984 -5.63 28.93 40.33
CA GLU A 984 -5.20 30.29 39.96
C GLU A 984 -6.28 31.38 40.19
N ASP A 985 -7.56 30.99 40.16
CA ASP A 985 -8.71 31.90 40.31
C ASP A 985 -9.03 32.30 41.77
N CYS A 986 -8.20 31.94 42.76
CA CYS A 986 -8.39 32.33 44.17
C CYS A 986 -8.08 33.83 44.46
N VAL A 987 -8.65 34.75 43.67
CA VAL A 987 -8.56 36.21 43.88
C VAL A 987 -9.43 36.63 45.07
N GLY A 988 -8.92 36.43 46.29
CA GLY A 988 -9.72 36.70 47.49
C GLY A 988 -9.07 36.45 48.85
N VAL A 989 -7.74 36.38 48.97
CA VAL A 989 -7.03 36.38 50.26
C VAL A 989 -5.87 37.39 50.19
N GLU A 990 -5.76 38.25 51.19
CA GLU A 990 -4.83 39.38 51.21
C GLU A 990 -3.36 38.96 51.25
N ASP A 991 -2.49 39.78 50.65
CA ASP A 991 -1.04 39.78 50.88
C ASP A 991 -0.72 39.64 52.38
N HIS A 992 -0.03 38.57 52.76
CA HIS A 992 1.14 38.64 53.64
C HIS A 992 1.85 37.28 53.76
N ASP A 993 3.17 37.32 53.63
CA ASP A 993 4.17 36.31 54.01
C ASP A 993 4.06 34.91 53.39
N LEU A 994 4.82 34.70 52.30
CA LEU A 994 5.64 33.49 52.11
C LEU A 994 6.80 33.76 51.12
N GLU A 995 8.01 33.93 51.65
CA GLU A 995 9.22 34.08 50.84
C GLU A 995 9.62 32.77 50.14
N PHE A 996 10.19 32.94 48.94
CA PHE A 996 10.91 31.96 48.12
C PHE A 996 11.46 30.69 48.80
N LYS A 997 11.31 29.57 48.08
CA LYS A 997 12.46 28.69 47.76
C LYS A 997 12.36 28.14 46.35
N ILE A 998 13.48 28.24 45.62
CA ILE A 998 13.78 27.60 44.34
C ILE A 998 14.38 26.22 44.64
#